data_AF-A0A915ES58-F1
#
_entry.id   AF-A0A915ES58-F1
#
_cell.length_a   1.000
_cell.length_b   1.000
_cell.length_c   1.000
_cell.angle_alpha   90.00
_cell.angle_beta   90.00
_cell.angle_gamma   90.00
#
_symmetry.space_group_name_H-M   'P 1'
#
loop_
_entity.id
_entity.type
_entity.pdbx_description
1 polymer ?
#
loop_
_entity_poly.entity_id
_entity_poly.type
_entity_poly.pdbx_seq_one_letter_code
_entity_poly.pdbx_strand_id
1 'polypeptide(L)'
;MPKSADRLVSHLMPQGSTKLLGTAGSTSPGGHPYHKSNVFVYRPPSVRTAASGGSVRASQRSPINLTINTRRDSRSSSSHVPSQQKVGKDGEVEIFVDKDEPVIFTIFEAANIDGVQHLSSKSRCTRYTWFLLITLFVCMCFYQIATQAMMYWFTPIATNIAAIYPSSIAFPVVAICNNNQYRLTYLTGSQIQNRRPKTRTFQMPNIDDNSTNVFDQALMNTWDMDALKFLRNSAHWKARMILKCNWPNGTRCRTSDFKPVWTLTGLCWAINSDPENPVHVTGAGPGNALKLLLNIERYERIESCTPKFRTTSLPGLKILIYNQSDVPASSLEGVNVPPGFTMDIPFRMQHFSGQDCVDEMLNIDGSYLSFEDPQNVRTCLIRSYLSEIETKCNCSMRQAYNPNSTEELSFCNVQEYFHCAQEVLKWGYDGGFSNFKCQAPCDEIDYTAWQDMNELPSNIFPRIIDSNDDDDDSEDDLNDGDDDLDLDQEHFKCEDNQLLEDIQVNRIKRQAHSAYEKQARFQEDILIRTKRLINRMKQTSNKLLEMKWGWHNDAFISVYQRLYSNVHCYANMSVSHSDVFNAISNPQTQGEEYRAQQLHQLLDKANYKVFPVRYKTISDVKRVYGDKAENKAREMVKVEDILSRLFNLYSAETTTTD
;
A
#
# COMPACT_ATOMS: atom_id res chain seq x y z
N MET A 1 -35.86 17.25 -6.62
CA MET A 1 -35.57 18.42 -5.76
C MET A 1 -36.67 18.52 -4.73
N PRO A 2 -36.41 18.77 -3.43
CA PRO A 2 -35.53 19.82 -2.83
C PRO A 2 -34.31 19.21 -2.07
N LYS A 3 -33.13 19.83 -2.00
CA LYS A 3 -32.60 20.95 -1.16
C LYS A 3 -32.46 20.66 0.36
N SER A 4 -31.18 20.50 0.74
CA SER A 4 -30.48 20.82 2.00
C SER A 4 -30.64 19.92 3.24
N ALA A 5 -29.53 19.29 3.65
CA ALA A 5 -29.09 19.23 5.05
C ALA A 5 -27.64 18.64 5.11
N ASP A 6 -26.64 19.53 5.10
CA ASP A 6 -25.30 19.23 5.60
C ASP A 6 -25.25 19.61 7.09
N ARG A 7 -24.93 18.64 7.97
CA ARG A 7 -24.04 18.84 9.14
C ARG A 7 -23.85 17.58 9.98
N LEU A 8 -22.60 17.49 10.47
CA LEU A 8 -22.12 16.84 11.71
C LEU A 8 -21.90 15.33 11.68
N VAL A 9 -20.62 14.90 11.74
CA VAL A 9 -19.99 14.30 12.94
C VAL A 9 -18.45 14.40 12.83
N SER A 10 -17.81 15.12 13.75
CA SER A 10 -16.39 14.96 14.08
C SER A 10 -16.21 15.11 15.60
N HIS A 11 -16.09 13.98 16.30
CA HIS A 11 -15.68 13.80 17.70
C HIS A 11 -15.83 12.28 17.96
N LEU A 12 -14.87 11.48 18.46
CA LEU A 12 -13.88 11.68 19.51
C LEU A 12 -12.69 10.69 19.37
N MET A 13 -11.49 11.15 19.75
CA MET A 13 -10.45 10.37 20.44
C MET A 13 -9.98 11.23 21.64
N PRO A 14 -9.48 10.60 22.72
CA PRO A 14 -9.67 11.09 24.09
C PRO A 14 -8.53 11.94 24.68
N GLN A 15 -8.94 12.64 25.74
CA GLN A 15 -8.18 13.37 26.77
C GLN A 15 -7.13 12.48 27.46
N GLY A 16 -6.07 12.97 28.11
CA GLY A 16 -5.69 14.34 28.46
C GLY A 16 -4.52 14.33 29.45
N SER A 17 -4.05 15.52 29.80
CA SER A 17 -3.40 15.81 31.08
C SER A 17 -3.46 17.33 31.30
N THR A 18 -4.22 17.71 32.32
CA THR A 18 -4.48 19.08 32.77
C THR A 18 -3.45 19.57 33.79
N LYS A 19 -3.10 20.86 33.72
CA LYS A 19 -2.83 21.83 34.82
C LYS A 19 -2.20 23.10 34.21
N LEU A 20 -2.37 24.34 34.67
CA LEU A 20 -3.41 25.09 35.37
C LEU A 20 -2.94 26.57 35.26
N LEU A 21 -3.87 27.48 34.92
CA LEU A 21 -3.94 28.93 35.21
C LEU A 21 -2.81 29.92 34.82
N GLY A 22 -3.20 30.99 34.11
CA GLY A 22 -2.47 32.26 34.01
C GLY A 22 -3.15 33.25 33.06
N THR A 23 -3.87 34.23 33.61
CA THR A 23 -4.73 35.20 32.93
C THR A 23 -4.01 36.38 32.26
N ALA A 24 -4.68 36.90 31.21
CA ALA A 24 -4.76 38.30 30.75
C ALA A 24 -3.54 38.96 30.07
N GLY A 25 -3.77 39.48 28.86
CA GLY A 25 -2.85 40.37 28.15
C GLY A 25 -3.24 40.54 26.68
N SER A 26 -4.18 41.45 26.42
CA SER A 26 -4.55 41.89 25.07
C SER A 26 -3.41 42.65 24.40
N THR A 27 -2.86 42.13 23.32
CA THR A 27 -2.16 42.94 22.30
C THR A 27 -2.19 42.22 20.95
N SER A 28 -2.68 42.93 19.94
CA SER A 28 -2.62 42.54 18.54
C SER A 28 -1.18 42.57 18.03
N PRO A 29 -0.80 41.66 17.12
CA PRO A 29 0.00 42.04 15.96
C PRO A 29 -0.59 41.43 14.68
N GLY A 30 -0.64 42.12 13.54
CA GLY A 30 0.55 42.52 12.82
C GLY A 30 0.85 41.44 11.77
N GLY A 31 0.22 41.55 10.60
CA GLY A 31 0.44 40.64 9.49
C GLY A 31 1.83 40.83 8.86
N HIS A 32 2.51 39.71 8.61
CA HIS A 32 3.63 39.64 7.68
C HIS A 32 3.30 38.63 6.56
N PRO A 33 3.77 38.89 5.32
CA PRO A 33 3.28 38.23 4.11
C PRO A 33 4.05 36.95 3.75
N TYR A 34 3.33 36.06 3.07
CA TYR A 34 3.82 34.89 2.36
C TYR A 34 4.86 35.26 1.29
N HIS A 35 6.04 34.65 1.35
CA HIS A 35 6.99 34.61 0.24
C HIS A 35 6.47 33.65 -0.85
N LYS A 36 6.11 34.20 -2.02
CA LYS A 36 5.98 33.44 -3.27
C LYS A 36 7.38 33.27 -3.86
N SER A 37 7.84 32.03 -3.99
CA SER A 37 8.98 31.68 -4.85
C SER A 37 8.49 31.62 -6.30
N ASN A 38 8.98 32.55 -7.13
CA ASN A 38 8.76 32.54 -8.57
C ASN A 38 9.69 31.51 -9.22
N VAL A 39 9.12 30.47 -9.81
CA VAL A 39 9.81 29.55 -10.72
C VAL A 39 9.96 30.24 -12.07
N PHE A 40 11.18 30.58 -12.46
CA PHE A 40 11.49 31.07 -13.81
C PHE A 40 11.79 29.88 -14.74
N VAL A 41 10.87 29.63 -15.68
CA VAL A 41 11.08 28.68 -16.79
C VAL A 41 11.85 29.40 -17.89
N TYR A 42 13.12 29.03 -18.11
CA TYR A 42 13.93 29.53 -19.21
C TYR A 42 13.75 28.61 -20.43
N ARG A 43 13.17 29.11 -21.52
CA ARG A 43 13.16 28.45 -22.83
C ARG A 43 14.40 28.89 -23.63
N PRO A 44 15.30 27.99 -24.07
CA PRO A 44 16.39 28.37 -24.95
C PRO A 44 15.87 28.57 -26.39
N PRO A 45 16.55 29.40 -27.22
CA PRO A 45 16.18 29.62 -28.60
C PRO A 45 16.59 28.42 -29.48
N SER A 46 15.73 28.11 -30.45
CA SER A 46 15.92 27.06 -31.45
C SER A 46 17.16 27.31 -32.33
N VAL A 47 18.16 26.44 -32.23
CA VAL A 47 19.28 26.36 -33.18
C VAL A 47 18.99 25.22 -34.16
N ARG A 48 18.97 25.54 -35.46
CA ARG A 48 18.88 24.56 -36.55
C ARG A 48 20.15 23.70 -36.57
N THR A 49 20.00 22.40 -36.37
CA THR A 49 21.05 21.41 -36.60
C THR A 49 21.07 20.96 -38.06
N ALA A 50 22.22 21.13 -38.71
CA ALA A 50 22.59 20.36 -39.89
C ALA A 50 23.36 19.11 -39.41
N ALA A 51 23.02 17.96 -40.00
CA ALA A 51 23.55 16.65 -39.65
C ALA A 51 24.95 16.42 -40.23
N SER A 52 25.84 15.83 -39.44
CA SER A 52 26.89 14.92 -39.93
C SER A 52 27.40 14.06 -38.77
N GLY A 53 27.28 12.73 -38.94
CA GLY A 53 27.74 11.74 -37.97
C GLY A 53 29.26 11.61 -37.90
N GLY A 54 29.73 11.17 -36.75
CA GLY A 54 31.12 10.83 -36.49
C GLY A 54 31.27 10.17 -35.12
N SER A 55 31.62 8.90 -35.13
CA SER A 55 31.94 8.04 -33.98
C SER A 55 33.07 8.63 -33.13
N VAL A 56 32.95 8.58 -31.79
CA VAL A 56 34.06 8.91 -30.89
C VAL A 56 34.26 7.79 -29.87
N ARG A 57 35.40 7.12 -30.03
CA ARG A 57 36.05 6.20 -29.10
C ARG A 57 36.78 7.02 -28.01
N ALA A 58 36.84 6.45 -26.81
CA ALA A 58 37.43 7.00 -25.59
C ALA A 58 38.87 7.53 -25.74
N SER A 59 39.20 8.59 -24.99
CA SER A 59 40.58 8.87 -24.57
C SER A 59 40.61 9.67 -23.26
N GLN A 60 41.36 9.13 -22.30
CA GLN A 60 41.67 9.67 -20.98
C GLN A 60 42.34 11.06 -21.09
N ARG A 61 41.94 12.01 -20.24
CA ARG A 61 42.62 13.32 -20.09
C ARG A 61 43.57 13.30 -18.89
N SER A 62 44.85 13.43 -19.18
CA SER A 62 45.93 13.85 -18.27
C SER A 62 46.03 15.39 -18.21
N PRO A 63 46.70 15.97 -17.19
CA PRO A 63 46.60 17.39 -16.86
C PRO A 63 47.42 18.29 -17.80
N ILE A 64 46.88 19.46 -18.12
CA ILE A 64 47.49 20.44 -19.02
C ILE A 64 48.42 21.36 -18.24
N ASN A 65 49.73 21.29 -18.53
CA ASN A 65 50.74 22.29 -18.17
C ASN A 65 50.74 23.42 -19.23
N LEU A 66 50.64 24.67 -18.79
CA LEU A 66 50.77 25.86 -19.65
C LEU A 66 52.24 26.32 -19.69
N THR A 67 52.92 26.14 -20.82
CA THR A 67 54.19 26.80 -21.15
C THR A 67 53.94 27.94 -22.13
N ILE A 68 54.30 29.16 -21.73
CA ILE A 68 54.24 30.37 -22.57
C ILE A 68 55.55 30.47 -23.36
N ASN A 69 55.47 30.31 -24.68
CA ASN A 69 56.57 30.61 -25.61
C ASN A 69 56.29 31.94 -26.31
N THR A 70 57.22 32.88 -26.15
CA THR A 70 57.26 34.16 -26.86
C THR A 70 57.88 33.96 -28.25
N ARG A 71 57.17 34.40 -29.30
CA ARG A 71 57.76 34.58 -30.62
C ARG A 71 57.40 35.96 -31.15
N ARG A 72 58.44 36.75 -31.39
CA ARG A 72 58.44 38.04 -32.10
C ARG A 72 57.84 37.87 -33.49
N ASP A 73 57.01 38.82 -33.89
CA ASP A 73 57.09 39.40 -35.22
C ASP A 73 56.77 40.90 -35.18
N SER A 74 57.59 41.63 -35.91
CA SER A 74 57.77 43.07 -35.95
C SER A 74 56.77 43.76 -36.87
N ARG A 75 56.16 44.85 -36.40
CA ARG A 75 55.82 46.00 -37.26
C ARG A 75 55.80 47.29 -36.46
N SER A 76 56.70 48.18 -36.87
CA SER A 76 56.91 49.54 -36.37
C SER A 76 55.69 50.43 -36.59
N SER A 77 55.33 51.23 -35.58
CA SER A 77 54.64 52.50 -35.77
C SER A 77 55.18 53.50 -34.75
N SER A 78 55.87 54.49 -35.28
CA SER A 78 56.52 55.61 -34.59
C SER A 78 55.47 56.50 -33.94
N SER A 79 55.60 56.79 -32.64
CA SER A 79 54.89 57.86 -31.96
C SER A 79 55.83 59.05 -31.79
N HIS A 80 55.67 60.05 -32.66
CA HIS A 80 56.30 61.37 -32.53
C HIS A 80 55.81 62.09 -31.26
N VAL A 81 56.74 62.50 -30.41
CA VAL A 81 56.54 63.52 -29.36
C VAL A 81 57.04 64.85 -29.92
N PRO A 82 56.31 65.98 -29.82
CA PRO A 82 56.75 67.25 -30.37
C PRO A 82 57.68 67.97 -29.40
N SER A 83 58.97 68.00 -29.68
CA SER A 83 59.94 68.89 -29.04
C SER A 83 60.24 70.07 -29.97
N GLN A 84 59.88 71.29 -29.56
CA GLN A 84 60.22 72.51 -30.28
C GLN A 84 61.72 72.79 -30.11
N GLN A 85 62.50 72.67 -31.19
CA GLN A 85 63.89 73.13 -31.27
C GLN A 85 63.94 74.55 -31.84
N LYS A 86 64.55 75.49 -31.11
CA LYS A 86 65.11 76.71 -31.68
C LYS A 86 66.63 76.62 -31.62
N VAL A 87 67.26 76.65 -32.78
CA VAL A 87 68.71 76.62 -32.97
C VAL A 87 69.27 78.03 -32.74
N GLY A 88 70.00 78.22 -31.64
CA GLY A 88 70.93 79.33 -31.47
C GLY A 88 72.23 79.04 -32.22
N LYS A 89 72.95 80.09 -32.66
CA LYS A 89 74.09 79.98 -33.59
C LYS A 89 75.36 79.32 -33.03
N ASP A 90 75.36 78.92 -31.76
CA ASP A 90 76.50 78.28 -31.12
C ASP A 90 75.96 76.96 -30.53
N GLY A 91 76.31 75.83 -31.15
CA GLY A 91 75.61 74.55 -31.03
C GLY A 91 75.72 73.83 -29.69
N GLU A 92 75.03 74.31 -28.66
CA GLU A 92 74.73 73.58 -27.42
C GLU A 92 73.22 73.30 -27.29
N VAL A 93 72.87 72.04 -27.03
CA VAL A 93 71.49 71.57 -26.79
C VAL A 93 71.35 71.26 -25.30
N GLU A 94 70.72 72.15 -24.54
CA GLU A 94 70.27 71.84 -23.18
C GLU A 94 68.84 71.25 -23.21
N ILE A 95 68.68 70.05 -22.65
CA ILE A 95 67.40 69.36 -22.52
C ILE A 95 66.80 69.72 -21.15
N PHE A 96 65.75 70.55 -21.14
CA PHE A 96 64.90 70.72 -19.97
C PHE A 96 63.85 69.58 -19.93
N VAL A 97 63.98 68.69 -18.96
CA VAL A 97 62.93 67.71 -18.59
C VAL A 97 62.04 68.37 -17.56
N ASP A 98 60.85 68.80 -17.97
CA ASP A 98 59.82 69.29 -17.04
C ASP A 98 59.22 68.09 -16.30
N LYS A 99 59.33 68.10 -14.97
CA LYS A 99 58.69 67.15 -14.06
C LYS A 99 57.29 67.65 -13.74
N ASP A 100 56.40 66.70 -13.45
CA ASP A 100 55.10 66.88 -12.77
C ASP A 100 53.85 66.78 -13.66
N GLU A 101 53.66 65.62 -14.32
CA GLU A 101 52.31 65.05 -14.43
C GLU A 101 52.23 63.73 -13.63
N PRO A 102 51.20 63.53 -12.81
CA PRO A 102 51.05 62.32 -12.02
C PRO A 102 50.86 61.12 -12.97
N VAL A 103 51.93 60.32 -13.09
CA VAL A 103 52.05 59.06 -13.85
C VAL A 103 50.84 58.12 -13.69
N ILE A 104 50.11 58.24 -12.58
CA ILE A 104 48.90 57.46 -12.29
C ILE A 104 47.76 57.77 -13.26
N PHE A 105 47.53 59.02 -13.64
CA PHE A 105 46.42 59.39 -14.53
C PHE A 105 46.65 58.95 -15.97
N THR A 106 47.91 58.98 -16.45
CA THR A 106 48.28 58.49 -17.78
C THR A 106 48.18 56.96 -17.87
N ILE A 107 48.45 56.24 -16.77
CA ILE A 107 48.22 54.79 -16.67
C ILE A 107 46.72 54.45 -16.71
N PHE A 108 45.87 55.23 -16.02
CA PHE A 108 44.43 55.01 -16.05
C PHE A 108 43.73 55.45 -17.34
N GLU A 109 44.35 56.31 -18.13
CA GLU A 109 43.86 56.68 -19.46
C GLU A 109 44.27 55.64 -20.52
N ALA A 110 45.43 55.00 -20.31
CA ALA A 110 45.88 53.85 -21.11
C ALA A 110 45.09 52.56 -20.79
N ALA A 111 44.66 52.39 -19.55
CA ALA A 111 43.68 51.38 -19.16
C ALA A 111 42.30 51.91 -19.54
N ASN A 112 41.73 51.47 -20.67
CA ASN A 112 40.48 51.92 -21.28
C ASN A 112 39.23 51.86 -20.34
N ILE A 113 39.22 52.65 -19.27
CA ILE A 113 38.18 52.71 -18.23
C ILE A 113 37.30 53.90 -18.57
N ASP A 114 36.16 53.61 -19.18
CA ASP A 114 35.15 54.60 -19.54
C ASP A 114 34.68 55.35 -18.28
N GLY A 115 35.05 56.63 -18.19
CA GLY A 115 34.72 57.52 -17.07
C GLY A 115 35.94 58.17 -16.41
N VAL A 116 37.14 57.58 -16.51
CA VAL A 116 38.33 58.15 -15.83
C VAL A 116 38.82 59.45 -16.48
N GLN A 117 38.63 59.60 -17.79
CA GLN A 117 38.92 60.83 -18.52
C GLN A 117 38.13 62.05 -17.95
N HIS A 118 36.93 61.82 -17.41
CA HIS A 118 36.10 62.87 -16.83
C HIS A 118 36.56 63.33 -15.42
N LEU A 119 37.43 62.56 -14.74
CA LEU A 119 38.07 62.99 -13.50
C LEU A 119 39.10 64.12 -13.73
N SER A 120 39.65 64.26 -14.94
CA SER A 120 40.59 65.33 -15.29
C SER A 120 39.91 66.61 -15.82
N SER A 121 38.58 66.58 -16.05
CA SER A 121 37.81 67.71 -16.64
C SER A 121 37.94 69.03 -15.87
N LYS A 122 37.94 70.20 -16.53
CA LYS A 122 38.18 71.50 -15.85
C LYS A 122 37.12 71.91 -14.79
N SER A 123 35.91 71.36 -14.84
CA SER A 123 34.80 71.73 -13.95
C SER A 123 34.79 70.92 -12.65
N ARG A 124 34.80 71.61 -11.51
CA ARG A 124 34.75 70.95 -10.19
C ARG A 124 33.48 70.12 -9.99
N CYS A 125 32.32 70.61 -10.42
CA CYS A 125 31.05 69.89 -10.29
C CYS A 125 31.07 68.57 -11.08
N THR A 126 31.58 68.60 -12.30
CA THR A 126 31.69 67.42 -13.16
C THR A 126 32.65 66.37 -12.55
N ARG A 127 33.77 66.80 -11.97
CA ARG A 127 34.69 65.89 -11.26
C ARG A 127 34.00 65.15 -10.10
N TYR A 128 33.24 65.86 -9.27
CA TYR A 128 32.55 65.26 -8.12
C TYR A 128 31.43 64.31 -8.53
N THR A 129 30.64 64.65 -9.56
CA THR A 129 29.56 63.78 -10.04
C THR A 129 30.10 62.47 -10.63
N TRP A 130 31.17 62.55 -11.42
CA TRP A 130 31.80 61.37 -12.01
C TRP A 130 32.54 60.52 -10.97
N PHE A 131 33.19 61.15 -9.99
CA PHE A 131 33.79 60.43 -8.87
C PHE A 131 32.74 59.63 -8.08
N LEU A 132 31.62 60.27 -7.68
CA LEU A 132 30.55 59.59 -6.96
C LEU A 132 29.96 58.43 -7.78
N LEU A 133 29.70 58.66 -9.07
CA LEU A 133 29.17 57.65 -9.97
C LEU A 133 30.12 56.45 -10.12
N ILE A 134 31.42 56.69 -10.32
CA ILE A 134 32.43 55.63 -10.42
C ILE A 134 32.54 54.87 -9.09
N THR A 135 32.58 55.57 -7.95
CA THR A 135 32.60 54.90 -6.64
C THR A 135 31.36 54.02 -6.41
N LEU A 136 30.18 54.49 -6.83
CA LEU A 136 28.94 53.71 -6.73
C LEU A 136 28.99 52.44 -7.58
N PHE A 137 29.44 52.55 -8.85
CA PHE A 137 29.59 51.39 -9.73
C PHE A 137 30.65 50.40 -9.23
N VAL A 138 31.76 50.90 -8.68
CA VAL A 138 32.79 50.06 -8.08
C VAL A 138 32.24 49.33 -6.85
N CYS A 139 31.50 50.00 -5.96
CA CYS A 139 30.84 49.36 -4.81
C CYS A 139 29.79 48.32 -5.25
N MET A 140 28.96 48.62 -6.25
CA MET A 140 27.99 47.66 -6.81
C MET A 140 28.69 46.47 -7.47
N CYS A 141 29.81 46.70 -8.16
CA CYS A 141 30.63 45.65 -8.77
C CYS A 141 31.20 44.73 -7.70
N PHE A 142 31.80 45.27 -6.63
CA PHE A 142 32.28 44.48 -5.49
C PHE A 142 31.15 43.70 -4.82
N TYR A 143 29.98 44.32 -4.63
CA TYR A 143 28.81 43.64 -4.09
C TYR A 143 28.36 42.49 -5.00
N GLN A 144 28.29 42.70 -6.31
CA GLN A 144 27.93 41.66 -7.29
C GLN A 144 28.97 40.53 -7.30
N ILE A 145 30.27 40.84 -7.28
CA ILE A 145 31.33 39.83 -7.24
C ILE A 145 31.25 39.04 -5.93
N ALA A 146 31.09 39.71 -4.78
CA ALA A 146 30.99 39.06 -3.48
C ALA A 146 29.77 38.14 -3.41
N THR A 147 28.61 38.58 -3.91
CA THR A 147 27.38 37.76 -3.93
C THR A 147 27.48 36.57 -4.89
N GLN A 148 28.09 36.73 -6.07
CA GLN A 148 28.32 35.60 -7.00
C GLN A 148 29.36 34.61 -6.47
N ALA A 149 30.44 35.10 -5.87
CA ALA A 149 31.44 34.25 -5.21
C ALA A 149 30.83 33.50 -4.02
N MET A 150 30.01 34.19 -3.23
CA MET A 150 29.24 33.60 -2.13
C MET A 150 28.29 32.52 -2.66
N MET A 151 27.51 32.79 -3.71
CA MET A 151 26.64 31.80 -4.33
C MET A 151 27.43 30.57 -4.80
N TYR A 152 28.52 30.78 -5.55
CA TYR A 152 29.35 29.69 -6.06
C TYR A 152 29.94 28.79 -4.94
N TRP A 153 30.34 29.37 -3.80
CA TRP A 153 30.87 28.59 -2.67
C TRP A 153 29.78 27.89 -1.85
N PHE A 154 28.59 28.50 -1.71
CA PHE A 154 27.52 27.96 -0.86
C PHE A 154 26.48 27.11 -1.60
N THR A 155 26.51 27.04 -2.95
CA THR A 155 25.63 26.15 -3.74
C THR A 155 26.43 25.16 -4.60
N PRO A 156 27.03 24.11 -4.00
CA PRO A 156 27.94 23.19 -4.69
C PRO A 156 27.24 22.21 -5.64
N ILE A 157 25.91 22.04 -5.55
CA ILE A 157 25.17 20.96 -6.22
C ILE A 157 24.02 21.54 -7.05
N ALA A 158 23.92 21.09 -8.29
CA ALA A 158 22.77 21.32 -9.16
C ALA A 158 22.15 19.97 -9.55
N THR A 159 20.85 19.78 -9.32
CA THR A 159 20.14 18.56 -9.68
C THR A 159 19.58 18.66 -11.10
N ASN A 160 19.86 17.67 -11.94
CA ASN A 160 19.28 17.57 -13.28
C ASN A 160 18.21 16.48 -13.27
N ILE A 161 16.98 16.83 -13.64
CA ILE A 161 15.86 15.89 -13.73
C ILE A 161 15.55 15.64 -15.21
N ALA A 162 15.84 14.43 -15.68
CA ALA A 162 15.52 13.99 -17.03
C ALA A 162 14.48 12.86 -16.99
N ALA A 163 13.53 12.89 -17.92
CA ALA A 163 12.58 11.79 -18.14
C ALA A 163 13.01 10.99 -19.37
N ILE A 164 13.27 9.70 -19.18
CA ILE A 164 13.69 8.77 -20.23
C ILE A 164 12.55 7.76 -20.44
N TYR A 165 12.17 7.52 -21.70
CA TYR A 165 11.09 6.59 -22.07
C TYR A 165 11.67 5.45 -22.91
N PRO A 166 12.28 4.43 -22.28
CA PRO A 166 12.78 3.26 -23.01
C PRO A 166 11.64 2.41 -23.56
N SER A 167 11.90 1.60 -24.60
CA SER A 167 10.92 0.69 -25.20
C SER A 167 10.56 -0.49 -24.30
N SER A 168 11.42 -0.82 -23.34
CA SER A 168 11.22 -1.85 -22.33
C SER A 168 11.98 -1.49 -21.06
N ILE A 169 11.42 -1.86 -19.91
CA ILE A 169 12.05 -1.71 -18.59
C ILE A 169 12.17 -3.09 -17.93
N ALA A 170 13.19 -3.29 -17.10
CA ALA A 170 13.23 -4.45 -16.22
C ALA A 170 12.09 -4.31 -15.19
N PHE A 171 11.32 -5.38 -15.02
CA PHE A 171 10.33 -5.48 -13.96
C PHE A 171 11.09 -5.58 -12.62
N PRO A 172 10.63 -4.94 -11.53
CA PRO A 172 11.31 -5.01 -10.25
C PRO A 172 11.24 -6.39 -9.61
N VAL A 173 12.00 -6.57 -8.52
CA VAL A 173 11.77 -7.65 -7.56
C VAL A 173 10.54 -7.30 -6.74
N VAL A 174 9.64 -8.27 -6.56
CA VAL A 174 8.46 -8.10 -5.71
C VAL A 174 8.55 -9.11 -4.57
N ALA A 175 8.76 -8.64 -3.34
CA ALA A 175 8.79 -9.50 -2.15
C ALA A 175 7.53 -9.35 -1.30
N ILE A 176 6.97 -10.49 -0.91
CA ILE A 176 5.74 -10.60 -0.13
C ILE A 176 6.12 -11.03 1.29
N CYS A 177 5.87 -10.15 2.26
CA CYS A 177 6.14 -10.38 3.67
C CYS A 177 4.81 -10.47 4.43
N ASN A 178 4.61 -11.49 5.26
CA ASN A 178 3.43 -11.52 6.13
C ASN A 178 3.67 -10.64 7.36
N ASN A 179 2.69 -9.80 7.72
CA ASN A 179 2.76 -9.01 8.95
C ASN A 179 2.79 -9.91 10.20
N ASN A 180 2.26 -11.13 10.09
CA ASN A 180 2.39 -12.17 11.10
C ASN A 180 3.69 -12.95 10.89
N GLN A 181 4.59 -12.91 11.88
CA GLN A 181 5.91 -13.55 11.78
C GLN A 181 5.84 -15.07 11.96
N TYR A 182 4.94 -15.56 12.81
CA TYR A 182 4.88 -16.96 13.23
C TYR A 182 3.49 -17.55 12.99
N ARG A 183 3.43 -18.76 12.43
CA ARG A 183 2.19 -19.53 12.28
C ARG A 183 1.76 -20.14 13.60
N LEU A 184 0.51 -19.92 13.98
CA LEU A 184 -0.11 -20.51 15.17
C LEU A 184 0.02 -22.03 15.17
N THR A 185 -0.30 -22.70 14.05
CA THR A 185 -0.30 -24.18 13.98
C THR A 185 1.09 -24.79 14.14
N TYR A 186 2.15 -24.04 13.80
CA TYR A 186 3.52 -24.50 14.02
C TYR A 186 3.86 -24.52 15.51
N LEU A 187 3.53 -23.45 16.24
CA LEU A 187 3.82 -23.33 17.68
C LEU A 187 2.94 -24.25 18.54
N THR A 188 1.66 -24.39 18.19
CA THR A 188 0.74 -25.29 18.91
C THR A 188 0.78 -26.73 18.39
N GLY A 189 1.60 -26.98 17.36
CA GLY A 189 1.73 -28.31 16.75
C GLY A 189 2.43 -29.29 17.68
N SER A 190 2.09 -30.58 17.54
CA SER A 190 2.68 -31.65 18.37
C SER A 190 4.21 -31.72 18.26
N GLN A 191 4.78 -31.34 17.11
CA GLN A 191 6.22 -31.29 16.89
C GLN A 191 6.93 -30.36 17.87
N ILE A 192 6.31 -29.23 18.20
CA ILE A 192 6.87 -28.25 19.14
C ILE A 192 6.41 -28.54 20.55
N GLN A 193 5.14 -28.90 20.75
CA GLN A 193 4.56 -29.14 22.08
C GLN A 193 5.10 -30.40 22.76
N ASN A 194 5.48 -31.43 22.01
CA ASN A 194 6.03 -32.69 22.56
C ASN A 194 7.55 -32.76 22.50
N ARG A 195 8.21 -31.77 21.88
CA ARG A 195 9.68 -31.72 21.82
C ARG A 195 10.24 -31.59 23.23
N ARG A 196 11.29 -32.35 23.51
CA ARG A 196 12.06 -32.25 24.74
C ARG A 196 13.39 -31.56 24.43
N PRO A 197 13.70 -30.41 25.07
CA PRO A 197 14.99 -29.76 24.84
C PRO A 197 16.14 -30.63 25.36
N LYS A 198 17.30 -30.51 24.73
CA LYS A 198 18.51 -31.31 25.02
C LYS A 198 19.05 -31.08 26.44
N THR A 199 18.73 -29.94 27.05
CA THR A 199 19.21 -29.57 28.38
C THR A 199 18.03 -29.08 29.23
N ARG A 200 17.88 -29.58 30.46
CA ARG A 200 16.77 -29.20 31.37
C ARG A 200 17.08 -27.99 32.25
N THR A 201 18.25 -27.39 32.10
CA THR A 201 18.77 -26.35 33.01
C THR A 201 18.13 -24.97 32.80
N PHE A 202 17.32 -24.80 31.75
CA PHE A 202 16.68 -23.52 31.46
C PHE A 202 15.34 -23.41 32.21
N GLN A 203 15.38 -22.79 33.39
CA GLN A 203 14.20 -22.22 34.03
C GLN A 203 14.06 -20.78 33.53
N MET A 204 13.03 -20.48 32.73
CA MET A 204 12.70 -19.08 32.43
C MET A 204 12.50 -18.30 33.73
N PRO A 205 13.14 -17.13 33.88
CA PRO A 205 12.79 -16.22 34.97
C PRO A 205 11.33 -15.76 34.80
N ASN A 206 10.54 -15.81 35.87
CA ASN A 206 9.16 -15.29 35.96
C ASN A 206 8.04 -16.05 35.22
N ILE A 207 8.10 -17.38 35.17
CA ILE A 207 6.90 -18.16 34.84
C ILE A 207 6.42 -18.88 36.10
N ASP A 208 5.30 -18.41 36.66
CA ASP A 208 4.59 -19.14 37.70
C ASP A 208 4.07 -20.44 37.07
N ASP A 209 4.55 -21.59 37.58
CA ASP A 209 4.22 -22.95 37.13
C ASP A 209 2.70 -23.22 37.01
N ASN A 210 1.88 -22.39 37.67
CA ASN A 210 0.42 -22.51 37.73
C ASN A 210 -0.35 -21.82 36.59
N SER A 211 0.32 -21.06 35.69
CA SER A 211 -0.36 -20.31 34.60
C SER A 211 0.39 -20.32 33.26
N THR A 212 1.15 -21.38 32.99
CA THR A 212 1.87 -21.56 31.74
C THR A 212 0.91 -21.63 30.56
N ASN A 213 1.02 -20.69 29.62
CA ASN A 213 0.26 -20.75 28.37
C ASN A 213 0.93 -21.75 27.41
N VAL A 214 0.16 -22.31 26.46
CA VAL A 214 0.64 -23.21 25.40
C VAL A 214 1.83 -22.61 24.63
N PHE A 215 1.85 -21.28 24.50
CA PHE A 215 2.94 -20.54 23.86
C PHE A 215 4.20 -20.44 24.73
N ASP A 216 4.05 -20.35 26.05
CA ASP A 216 5.19 -20.34 26.96
C ASP A 216 5.84 -21.73 26.98
N GLN A 217 5.03 -22.79 26.94
CA GLN A 217 5.49 -24.16 26.76
C GLN A 217 6.19 -24.36 25.40
N ALA A 218 5.66 -23.79 24.31
CA ALA A 218 6.32 -23.84 23.01
C ALA A 218 7.72 -23.21 23.05
N LEU A 219 7.87 -22.08 23.74
CA LEU A 219 9.18 -21.42 23.90
C LEU A 219 10.13 -22.28 24.74
N MET A 220 9.65 -22.87 25.85
CA MET A 220 10.41 -23.78 26.70
C MET A 220 10.83 -25.08 26.01
N ASN A 221 10.10 -25.52 24.99
CA ASN A 221 10.48 -26.72 24.24
C ASN A 221 11.48 -26.42 23.11
N THR A 222 11.56 -25.17 22.68
CA THR A 222 12.32 -24.74 21.49
C THR A 222 13.52 -23.87 21.78
N TRP A 223 13.72 -23.47 23.04
CA TRP A 223 14.80 -22.54 23.44
C TRP A 223 16.21 -22.95 22.95
N ASP A 224 16.48 -24.25 22.82
CA ASP A 224 17.75 -24.84 22.39
C ASP A 224 17.83 -25.08 20.86
N MET A 225 16.78 -24.75 20.10
CA MET A 225 16.81 -24.80 18.64
C MET A 225 17.69 -23.71 18.09
N ASP A 226 18.32 -23.99 16.95
CA ASP A 226 18.83 -22.94 16.08
C ASP A 226 17.68 -21.96 15.71
N ALA A 227 17.91 -20.68 16.00
CA ALA A 227 16.96 -19.62 15.75
C ALA A 227 16.64 -19.50 14.27
N LEU A 228 17.61 -19.66 13.37
CA LEU A 228 17.37 -19.52 11.93
C LEU A 228 16.42 -20.62 11.43
N LYS A 229 16.70 -21.87 11.79
CA LYS A 229 15.81 -23.02 11.50
C LYS A 229 14.42 -22.83 12.11
N PHE A 230 14.33 -22.34 13.34
CA PHE A 230 13.05 -22.05 13.99
C PHE A 230 12.26 -20.95 13.26
N LEU A 231 12.90 -19.82 12.92
CA LEU A 231 12.28 -18.70 12.21
C LEU A 231 11.79 -19.11 10.82
N ARG A 232 12.59 -19.90 10.08
CA ARG A 232 12.22 -20.39 8.74
C ARG A 232 11.00 -21.29 8.79
N ASN A 233 10.95 -22.21 9.76
CA ASN A 233 9.88 -23.20 9.86
C ASN A 233 8.59 -22.62 10.46
N SER A 234 8.71 -21.66 11.36
CA SER A 234 7.57 -20.95 11.96
C SER A 234 6.97 -19.91 11.00
N ALA A 235 7.72 -19.42 10.02
CA ALA A 235 7.23 -18.48 9.00
C ALA A 235 6.11 -19.06 8.14
N HIS A 236 5.39 -18.16 7.46
CA HIS A 236 4.32 -18.53 6.53
C HIS A 236 4.87 -19.11 5.22
N TRP A 237 4.19 -20.15 4.71
CA TRP A 237 4.60 -20.85 3.50
C TRP A 237 4.09 -20.14 2.24
N LYS A 238 4.96 -19.98 1.24
CA LYS A 238 4.61 -19.40 -0.06
C LYS A 238 3.44 -20.12 -0.76
N ALA A 239 3.41 -21.45 -0.71
CA ALA A 239 2.35 -22.26 -1.33
C ALA A 239 0.96 -22.02 -0.71
N ARG A 240 0.87 -21.62 0.56
CA ARG A 240 -0.42 -21.29 1.22
C ARG A 240 -0.78 -19.83 1.08
N MET A 241 0.23 -18.94 1.07
CA MET A 241 0.05 -17.50 0.93
C MET A 241 -0.30 -17.07 -0.49
N ILE A 242 0.24 -17.73 -1.52
CA ILE A 242 0.11 -17.30 -2.91
C ILE A 242 -0.86 -18.25 -3.61
N LEU A 243 -2.13 -17.84 -3.70
CA LEU A 243 -3.19 -18.66 -4.28
C LEU A 243 -3.21 -18.63 -5.81
N LYS A 244 -2.84 -17.49 -6.39
CA LYS A 244 -2.77 -17.30 -7.85
C LYS A 244 -1.72 -16.26 -8.19
N CYS A 245 -0.91 -16.54 -9.21
CA CYS A 245 0.09 -15.61 -9.72
C CYS A 245 0.11 -15.66 -11.24
N ASN A 246 -0.01 -14.50 -11.88
CA ASN A 246 0.15 -14.36 -13.33
C ASN A 246 1.16 -13.24 -13.65
N TRP A 247 2.10 -13.56 -14.52
CA TRP A 247 3.03 -12.61 -15.11
C TRP A 247 2.35 -11.64 -16.10
N PRO A 248 2.99 -10.52 -16.47
CA PRO A 248 2.54 -9.55 -17.47
C PRO A 248 2.13 -10.14 -18.84
N ASN A 249 2.76 -11.23 -19.27
CA ASN A 249 2.41 -11.93 -20.51
C ASN A 249 1.18 -12.86 -20.36
N GLY A 250 0.60 -12.96 -19.16
CA GLY A 250 -0.51 -13.84 -18.82
C GLY A 250 -0.10 -15.26 -18.41
N THR A 251 1.19 -15.61 -18.43
CA THR A 251 1.64 -16.94 -17.99
C THR A 251 1.51 -17.07 -16.47
N ARG A 252 1.06 -18.24 -16.00
CA ARG A 252 1.03 -18.55 -14.56
C ARG A 252 2.46 -18.59 -14.01
N CYS A 253 2.70 -18.01 -12.85
CA CYS A 253 3.99 -18.12 -12.16
C CYS A 253 4.10 -19.49 -11.50
N ARG A 254 5.32 -19.99 -11.34
CA ARG A 254 5.57 -21.22 -10.59
C ARG A 254 5.85 -20.89 -9.12
N THR A 255 5.50 -21.79 -8.22
CA THR A 255 5.86 -21.66 -6.79
C THR A 255 7.38 -21.66 -6.58
N SER A 256 8.15 -22.29 -7.48
CA SER A 256 9.62 -22.29 -7.48
C SER A 256 10.25 -20.94 -7.84
N ASP A 257 9.50 -20.05 -8.51
CA ASP A 257 9.94 -18.70 -8.89
C ASP A 257 10.07 -17.79 -7.67
N PHE A 258 9.40 -18.13 -6.57
CA PHE A 258 9.49 -17.42 -5.30
C PHE A 258 10.65 -17.95 -4.45
N LYS A 259 11.63 -17.09 -4.22
CA LYS A 259 12.82 -17.35 -3.40
C LYS A 259 12.70 -16.74 -2.00
N PRO A 260 13.26 -17.38 -0.97
CA PRO A 260 13.27 -16.81 0.38
C PRO A 260 14.20 -15.60 0.42
N VAL A 261 13.73 -14.49 1.00
CA VAL A 261 14.53 -13.28 1.26
C VAL A 261 14.41 -12.94 2.74
N TRP A 262 15.53 -12.96 3.43
CA TRP A 262 15.60 -12.55 4.83
C TRP A 262 15.69 -11.04 4.93
N THR A 263 14.85 -10.47 5.79
CA THR A 263 14.96 -9.08 6.24
C THR A 263 15.23 -9.08 7.74
N LEU A 264 15.71 -7.96 8.27
CA LEU A 264 15.89 -7.79 9.72
C LEU A 264 14.57 -7.90 10.50
N THR A 265 13.41 -7.84 9.82
CA THR A 265 12.08 -8.01 10.41
C THR A 265 11.45 -9.38 10.25
N GLY A 266 12.06 -10.29 9.49
CA GLY A 266 11.54 -11.63 9.22
C GLY A 266 11.71 -12.11 7.78
N LEU A 267 11.17 -13.30 7.50
CA LEU A 267 11.25 -13.96 6.20
C LEU A 267 10.16 -13.44 5.23
N CYS A 268 10.57 -13.17 4.01
CA CYS A 268 9.70 -12.81 2.90
C CYS A 268 9.93 -13.74 1.70
N TRP A 269 8.98 -13.75 0.75
CA TRP A 269 9.07 -14.52 -0.49
C TRP A 269 9.12 -13.58 -1.68
N ALA A 270 10.22 -13.59 -2.43
CA ALA A 270 10.46 -12.69 -3.55
C ALA A 270 10.42 -13.40 -4.90
N ILE A 271 9.82 -12.74 -5.89
CA ILE A 271 9.83 -13.18 -7.30
C ILE A 271 10.67 -12.20 -8.12
N ASN A 272 11.27 -12.69 -9.22
CA ASN A 272 12.14 -11.92 -10.11
C ASN A 272 13.47 -11.48 -9.49
N SER A 273 14.03 -12.26 -8.55
CA SER A 273 15.24 -11.91 -7.79
C SER A 273 16.56 -12.18 -8.54
N ASP A 274 16.52 -12.74 -9.74
CA ASP A 274 17.72 -13.07 -10.52
C ASP A 274 18.24 -11.81 -11.25
N PRO A 275 19.45 -11.31 -10.92
CA PRO A 275 20.00 -10.12 -11.57
C PRO A 275 20.52 -10.37 -12.98
N GLU A 276 20.81 -11.62 -13.38
CA GLU A 276 21.32 -11.94 -14.72
C GLU A 276 20.21 -12.01 -15.76
N ASN A 277 19.01 -12.45 -15.35
CA ASN A 277 17.87 -12.64 -16.24
C ASN A 277 16.55 -12.04 -15.67
N PRO A 278 16.45 -10.71 -15.56
CA PRO A 278 15.22 -10.05 -15.11
C PRO A 278 14.12 -10.11 -16.17
N VAL A 279 12.88 -10.26 -15.74
CA VAL A 279 11.71 -10.16 -16.63
C VAL A 279 11.56 -8.71 -17.11
N HIS A 280 11.35 -8.50 -18.42
CA HIS A 280 11.14 -7.17 -18.99
C HIS A 280 9.67 -6.89 -19.35
N VAL A 281 9.24 -5.64 -19.20
CA VAL A 281 7.91 -5.15 -19.59
C VAL A 281 8.01 -3.97 -20.54
N THR A 282 7.11 -3.90 -21.52
CA THR A 282 7.14 -2.93 -22.64
C THR A 282 6.31 -1.68 -22.42
N GLY A 283 5.48 -1.63 -21.37
CA GLY A 283 4.66 -0.46 -21.08
C GLY A 283 3.81 -0.60 -19.82
N ALA A 284 3.11 0.48 -19.47
CA ALA A 284 2.22 0.51 -18.31
C ALA A 284 0.83 -0.09 -18.62
N GLY A 285 0.12 -0.49 -17.56
CA GLY A 285 -1.28 -0.93 -17.62
C GLY A 285 -1.51 -2.32 -17.02
N PRO A 286 -2.77 -2.70 -16.78
CA PRO A 286 -3.13 -3.96 -16.10
C PRO A 286 -2.83 -5.21 -16.94
N GLY A 287 -2.60 -5.04 -18.25
CA GLY A 287 -2.09 -6.10 -19.11
C GLY A 287 -0.66 -6.48 -18.73
N ASN A 288 0.18 -5.49 -18.42
CA ASN A 288 1.61 -5.66 -18.14
C ASN A 288 1.93 -5.75 -16.64
N ALA A 289 0.94 -6.06 -15.81
CA ALA A 289 1.08 -6.10 -14.36
C ALA A 289 1.22 -7.54 -13.84
N LEU A 290 2.02 -7.72 -12.78
CA LEU A 290 2.01 -8.93 -11.98
C LEU A 290 0.68 -9.00 -11.20
N LYS A 291 -0.10 -10.06 -11.40
CA LYS A 291 -1.39 -10.24 -10.73
C LYS A 291 -1.27 -11.33 -9.68
N LEU A 292 -1.49 -10.95 -8.42
CA LEU A 292 -1.41 -11.84 -7.27
C LEU A 292 -2.77 -11.94 -6.58
N LEU A 293 -3.17 -13.17 -6.26
CA LEU A 293 -4.22 -13.45 -5.29
C LEU A 293 -3.57 -14.05 -4.05
N LEU A 294 -3.68 -13.35 -2.93
CA LEU A 294 -2.94 -13.67 -1.72
C LEU A 294 -3.89 -14.10 -0.58
N ASN A 295 -3.48 -15.12 0.16
CA ASN A 295 -4.06 -15.53 1.43
C ASN A 295 -3.17 -15.03 2.57
N ILE A 296 -3.74 -14.22 3.45
CA ILE A 296 -3.01 -13.62 4.58
C ILE A 296 -2.88 -14.61 5.74
N GLU A 297 -3.66 -15.69 5.72
CA GLU A 297 -3.72 -16.71 6.78
C GLU A 297 -4.08 -16.10 8.13
N ARG A 298 -5.16 -15.29 8.20
CA ARG A 298 -5.60 -14.65 9.45
C ARG A 298 -5.82 -15.66 10.60
N TYR A 299 -6.22 -16.88 10.29
CA TYR A 299 -6.41 -17.97 11.26
C TYR A 299 -5.10 -18.50 11.88
N GLU A 300 -3.93 -18.21 11.29
CA GLU A 300 -2.61 -18.53 11.84
C GLU A 300 -2.06 -17.43 12.76
N ARG A 301 -2.80 -16.34 12.93
CA ARG A 301 -2.36 -15.20 13.74
C ARG A 301 -2.36 -15.55 15.22
N ILE A 302 -1.29 -15.17 15.90
CA ILE A 302 -1.15 -15.38 17.35
C ILE A 302 -1.59 -14.10 18.09
N GLU A 303 -2.71 -14.18 18.80
CA GLU A 303 -3.24 -13.11 19.66
C GLU A 303 -2.90 -13.29 21.15
N SER A 304 -1.92 -14.15 21.44
CA SER A 304 -1.53 -14.52 22.81
C SER A 304 -1.06 -13.32 23.67
N CYS A 305 -1.13 -13.52 24.99
CA CYS A 305 -0.52 -12.62 25.98
C CYS A 305 1.01 -12.77 26.05
N THR A 306 1.59 -13.85 25.52
CA THR A 306 3.05 -14.05 25.53
C THR A 306 3.73 -13.02 24.62
N PRO A 307 4.52 -12.06 25.17
CA PRO A 307 4.99 -10.90 24.43
C PRO A 307 5.99 -11.24 23.31
N LYS A 308 6.66 -12.41 23.38
CA LYS A 308 7.67 -12.83 22.39
C LYS A 308 7.04 -13.29 21.07
N PHE A 309 5.90 -13.99 21.12
CA PHE A 309 5.18 -14.48 19.92
C PHE A 309 3.98 -13.63 19.52
N ARG A 310 3.56 -12.66 20.36
CA ARG A 310 2.41 -11.81 20.08
C ARG A 310 2.65 -10.91 18.87
N THR A 311 1.76 -11.02 17.90
CA THR A 311 1.79 -10.15 16.71
C THR A 311 1.19 -8.79 17.04
N THR A 312 1.99 -7.73 16.95
CA THR A 312 1.58 -6.33 17.24
C THR A 312 1.06 -5.60 16.00
N SER A 313 1.53 -5.99 14.81
CA SER A 313 1.11 -5.44 13.53
C SER A 313 -0.34 -5.79 13.20
N LEU A 314 -1.02 -4.92 12.45
CA LEU A 314 -2.37 -5.21 11.93
C LEU A 314 -2.32 -6.36 10.91
N PRO A 315 -3.38 -7.19 10.80
CA PRO A 315 -3.44 -8.24 9.79
C PRO A 315 -3.32 -7.67 8.37
N GLY A 316 -2.37 -8.21 7.59
CA GLY A 316 -2.05 -7.74 6.26
C GLY A 316 -0.72 -8.32 5.77
N LEU A 317 -0.30 -7.90 4.58
CA LEU A 317 1.00 -8.23 4.01
C LEU A 317 1.75 -6.93 3.71
N LYS A 318 3.08 -6.96 3.77
CA LYS A 318 3.93 -5.92 3.18
C LYS A 318 4.47 -6.39 1.84
N ILE A 319 4.34 -5.54 0.83
CA ILE A 319 4.88 -5.74 -0.51
C ILE A 319 6.08 -4.81 -0.67
N LEU A 320 7.26 -5.40 -0.83
CA LEU A 320 8.50 -4.67 -1.12
C LEU A 320 8.74 -4.69 -2.62
N ILE A 321 9.15 -3.55 -3.16
CA ILE A 321 9.48 -3.38 -4.57
C ILE A 321 10.88 -2.76 -4.62
N TYR A 322 11.85 -3.50 -5.17
CA TYR A 322 13.25 -3.09 -5.21
C TYR A 322 13.96 -3.67 -6.44
N ASN A 323 15.19 -3.23 -6.69
CA ASN A 323 16.01 -3.70 -7.81
C ASN A 323 16.59 -5.10 -7.53
N GLN A 324 16.84 -5.89 -8.57
CA GLN A 324 17.49 -7.21 -8.47
C GLN A 324 18.85 -7.17 -7.77
N SER A 325 19.58 -6.07 -7.92
CA SER A 325 20.91 -5.88 -7.31
C SER A 325 20.86 -5.44 -5.84
N ASP A 326 19.67 -5.09 -5.33
CA ASP A 326 19.49 -4.58 -3.98
C ASP A 326 19.01 -5.65 -3.01
N VAL A 327 19.30 -5.45 -1.71
CA VAL A 327 18.84 -6.32 -0.63
C VAL A 327 18.01 -5.50 0.36
N PRO A 328 16.72 -5.82 0.58
CA PRO A 328 15.86 -5.02 1.46
C PRO A 328 16.26 -5.22 2.93
N ALA A 329 16.64 -4.14 3.61
CA ALA A 329 17.02 -4.21 5.01
C ALA A 329 15.82 -4.53 5.93
N SER A 330 14.65 -3.96 5.64
CA SER A 330 13.46 -4.09 6.46
C SER A 330 12.22 -4.26 5.62
N SER A 331 11.30 -5.15 6.05
CA SER A 331 9.98 -5.20 5.43
C SER A 331 9.15 -3.95 5.73
N LEU A 332 9.54 -3.14 6.72
CA LEU A 332 8.70 -2.05 7.21
C LEU A 332 8.45 -0.95 6.19
N GLU A 333 9.39 -0.77 5.26
CA GLU A 333 9.34 0.21 4.16
C GLU A 333 8.37 -0.19 3.03
N GLY A 334 7.89 -1.43 3.04
CA GLY A 334 6.97 -1.94 2.03
C GLY A 334 5.55 -1.37 2.10
N VAL A 335 4.85 -1.51 0.97
CA VAL A 335 3.43 -1.16 0.81
C VAL A 335 2.56 -2.14 1.59
N ASN A 336 1.72 -1.63 2.50
CA ASN A 336 0.84 -2.47 3.32
C ASN A 336 -0.47 -2.82 2.59
N VAL A 337 -0.74 -4.12 2.42
CA VAL A 337 -1.92 -4.68 1.76
C VAL A 337 -2.83 -5.35 2.80
N PRO A 338 -4.00 -4.77 3.12
CA PRO A 338 -4.97 -5.34 4.04
C PRO A 338 -5.83 -6.42 3.38
N PRO A 339 -6.41 -7.34 4.18
CA PRO A 339 -7.34 -8.35 3.67
C PRO A 339 -8.67 -7.75 3.20
N GLY A 340 -9.29 -8.38 2.20
CA GLY A 340 -10.64 -8.04 1.73
C GLY A 340 -10.71 -6.97 0.64
N PHE A 341 -9.56 -6.54 0.12
CA PHE A 341 -9.46 -5.51 -0.91
C PHE A 341 -8.66 -6.02 -2.11
N THR A 342 -9.02 -5.53 -3.30
CA THR A 342 -8.15 -5.56 -4.48
C THR A 342 -7.36 -4.26 -4.51
N MET A 343 -6.03 -4.37 -4.59
CA MET A 343 -5.15 -3.21 -4.66
C MET A 343 -4.37 -3.21 -5.97
N ASP A 344 -4.38 -2.06 -6.63
CA ASP A 344 -3.47 -1.78 -7.74
C ASP A 344 -2.30 -0.97 -7.19
N ILE A 345 -1.08 -1.50 -7.33
CA ILE A 345 0.16 -0.87 -6.89
C ILE A 345 0.98 -0.48 -8.13
N PRO A 346 0.63 0.63 -8.79
CA PRO A 346 1.47 1.21 -9.81
C PRO A 346 2.72 1.85 -9.19
N PHE A 347 3.83 1.77 -9.92
CA PHE A 347 5.13 2.25 -9.49
C PHE A 347 5.82 3.05 -10.59
N ARG A 348 6.74 3.93 -10.18
CA ARG A 348 7.63 4.67 -11.07
C ARG A 348 9.08 4.41 -10.65
N MET A 349 9.88 4.00 -11.63
CA MET A 349 11.32 3.86 -11.50
C MET A 349 11.98 5.25 -11.55
N GLN A 350 12.86 5.51 -10.59
CA GLN A 350 13.68 6.72 -10.51
C GLN A 350 15.14 6.30 -10.35
N HIS A 351 16.01 6.86 -11.18
CA HIS A 351 17.45 6.67 -11.06
C HIS A 351 18.03 7.89 -10.36
N PHE A 352 18.70 7.68 -9.23
CA PHE A 352 19.42 8.70 -8.48
C PHE A 352 20.91 8.52 -8.70
N SER A 353 21.60 9.62 -9.04
CA SER A 353 23.06 9.68 -9.13
C SER A 353 23.56 10.81 -8.23
N GLY A 354 24.29 10.44 -7.16
CA GLY A 354 24.75 11.35 -6.11
C GLY A 354 26.16 11.90 -6.33
N GLN A 355 26.54 12.93 -5.57
CA GLN A 355 27.92 13.46 -5.53
C GLN A 355 28.67 13.09 -4.24
N ASP A 356 27.95 12.91 -3.12
CA ASP A 356 28.49 12.45 -1.84
C ASP A 356 28.09 10.98 -1.63
N CYS A 357 28.68 10.11 -2.42
CA CYS A 357 28.32 8.71 -2.54
C CYS A 357 29.56 7.86 -2.80
N VAL A 358 29.45 6.55 -2.58
CA VAL A 358 30.52 5.60 -2.89
C VAL A 358 30.18 4.90 -4.19
N ASP A 359 31.12 4.96 -5.14
CA ASP A 359 31.00 4.24 -6.41
C ASP A 359 31.22 2.75 -6.16
N GLU A 360 30.34 1.93 -6.73
CA GLU A 360 30.41 0.48 -6.54
C GLU A 360 31.53 -0.07 -7.42
N MET A 361 32.62 -0.51 -6.79
CA MET A 361 33.64 -1.28 -7.49
C MET A 361 33.04 -2.64 -7.85
N LEU A 362 32.53 -2.78 -9.08
CA LEU A 362 32.26 -4.09 -9.65
C LEU A 362 33.55 -4.93 -9.61
N ASN A 363 33.41 -6.24 -9.40
CA ASN A 363 34.55 -7.15 -9.51
C ASN A 363 35.23 -7.00 -10.88
N ILE A 364 36.49 -7.43 -10.99
CA ILE A 364 37.29 -7.37 -12.23
C ILE A 364 36.54 -8.01 -13.43
N ASP A 365 35.66 -8.97 -13.14
CA ASP A 365 34.83 -9.70 -14.12
C ASP A 365 33.43 -9.10 -14.36
N GLY A 366 33.10 -7.97 -13.74
CA GLY A 366 31.79 -7.31 -13.84
C GLY A 366 30.69 -7.95 -12.98
N SER A 367 31.03 -8.89 -12.09
CA SER A 367 30.09 -9.53 -11.17
C SER A 367 29.83 -8.69 -9.92
N TYR A 368 28.64 -8.88 -9.34
CA TYR A 368 28.26 -8.25 -8.07
C TYR A 368 29.16 -8.73 -6.92
N LEU A 369 29.44 -7.81 -5.99
CA LEU A 369 30.21 -8.11 -4.78
C LEU A 369 29.41 -9.06 -3.87
N SER A 370 30.11 -9.98 -3.19
CA SER A 370 29.48 -10.89 -2.21
C SER A 370 28.81 -10.11 -1.08
N PHE A 371 27.87 -10.74 -0.39
CA PHE A 371 27.23 -10.15 0.79
C PHE A 371 28.27 -9.73 1.84
N GLU A 372 29.29 -10.54 2.10
CA GLU A 372 30.34 -10.30 3.09
C GLU A 372 31.36 -9.25 2.68
N ASP A 373 31.40 -8.86 1.41
CA ASP A 373 32.47 -8.01 0.90
C ASP A 373 32.39 -6.62 1.56
N PRO A 374 33.39 -6.16 2.32
CA PRO A 374 33.43 -4.80 2.92
C PRO A 374 33.16 -3.65 1.96
N GLN A 375 33.40 -3.83 0.66
CA GLN A 375 33.14 -2.82 -0.36
C GLN A 375 31.68 -2.82 -0.85
N ASN A 376 30.89 -3.84 -0.51
CA ASN A 376 29.47 -3.89 -0.85
C ASN A 376 28.68 -2.92 0.05
N VAL A 377 28.37 -1.75 -0.50
CA VAL A 377 27.66 -0.67 0.18
C VAL A 377 26.19 -1.02 0.42
N ARG A 378 25.55 -1.75 -0.50
CA ARG A 378 24.12 -2.15 -0.41
C ARG A 378 23.86 -3.05 0.79
N THR A 379 24.82 -3.90 1.18
CA THR A 379 24.69 -4.81 2.32
C THR A 379 25.22 -4.25 3.65
N CYS A 380 25.88 -3.07 3.62
CA CYS A 380 26.54 -2.45 4.78
C CYS A 380 25.60 -2.35 6.00
N LEU A 381 24.36 -1.93 5.78
CA LEU A 381 23.39 -1.75 6.85
C LEU A 381 23.10 -3.08 7.55
N ILE A 382 22.69 -4.10 6.81
CA ILE A 382 22.36 -5.43 7.33
C ILE A 382 23.56 -6.03 8.07
N ARG A 383 24.76 -5.94 7.50
CA ARG A 383 25.99 -6.46 8.11
C ARG A 383 26.34 -5.75 9.41
N SER A 384 26.10 -4.46 9.48
CA SER A 384 26.31 -3.69 10.71
C SER A 384 25.38 -4.17 11.83
N TYR A 385 24.11 -4.47 11.52
CA TYR A 385 23.20 -5.12 12.46
C TYR A 385 23.68 -6.50 12.90
N LEU A 386 24.15 -7.33 11.95
CA LEU A 386 24.66 -8.68 12.26
C LEU A 386 25.90 -8.62 13.16
N SER A 387 26.84 -7.72 12.88
CA SER A 387 28.03 -7.49 13.72
C SER A 387 27.66 -7.00 15.12
N GLU A 388 26.64 -6.17 15.26
CA GLU A 388 26.15 -5.72 16.57
C GLU A 388 25.52 -6.87 17.36
N ILE A 389 24.82 -7.80 16.69
CA ILE A 389 24.29 -9.01 17.32
C ILE A 389 25.44 -9.92 17.78
N GLU A 390 26.46 -10.15 16.95
CA GLU A 390 27.61 -10.97 17.32
C GLU A 390 28.38 -10.40 18.51
N THR A 391 28.59 -9.08 18.56
CA THR A 391 29.31 -8.43 19.66
C THR A 391 28.53 -8.40 20.97
N LYS A 392 27.21 -8.18 20.92
CA LYS A 392 26.38 -8.10 22.13
C LYS A 392 25.84 -9.44 22.62
N CYS A 393 25.51 -10.34 21.69
CA CYS A 393 24.85 -11.61 21.98
C CYS A 393 25.79 -12.82 21.90
N ASN A 394 27.03 -12.64 21.42
CA ASN A 394 28.03 -13.70 21.28
C ASN A 394 27.54 -14.93 20.48
N CYS A 395 26.69 -14.67 19.49
CA CYS A 395 26.13 -15.67 18.58
C CYS A 395 25.91 -15.03 17.21
N SER A 396 25.88 -15.83 16.14
CA SER A 396 25.72 -15.31 14.78
C SER A 396 24.38 -15.67 14.13
N MET A 397 23.91 -14.77 13.27
CA MET A 397 22.74 -14.92 12.39
C MET A 397 23.10 -14.76 10.90
N ARG A 398 24.39 -14.68 10.51
CA ARG A 398 24.76 -14.39 9.11
C ARG A 398 24.38 -15.48 8.13
N GLN A 399 24.24 -16.72 8.59
CA GLN A 399 23.82 -17.85 7.75
C GLN A 399 22.47 -17.61 7.05
N ALA A 400 21.65 -16.69 7.59
CA ALA A 400 20.41 -16.26 6.93
C ALA A 400 20.66 -15.57 5.58
N TYR A 401 21.76 -14.82 5.47
CA TYR A 401 22.11 -14.02 4.28
C TYR A 401 23.18 -14.67 3.41
N ASN A 402 24.06 -15.47 4.01
CA ASN A 402 25.00 -16.32 3.28
C ASN A 402 25.11 -17.70 3.92
N PRO A 403 24.58 -18.76 3.26
CA PRO A 403 24.62 -20.11 3.81
C PRO A 403 26.03 -20.72 3.86
N ASN A 404 26.98 -20.20 3.07
CA ASN A 404 28.35 -20.70 2.97
C ASN A 404 29.34 -19.95 3.89
N SER A 405 28.85 -19.14 4.83
CA SER A 405 29.72 -18.40 5.74
C SER A 405 30.48 -19.37 6.66
N THR A 406 31.81 -19.41 6.54
CA THR A 406 32.68 -20.12 7.48
C THR A 406 32.85 -19.27 8.75
N GLU A 407 31.99 -19.47 9.74
CA GLU A 407 32.00 -18.66 10.97
C GLU A 407 32.78 -19.31 12.12
N GLU A 408 33.45 -18.47 12.92
CA GLU A 408 34.11 -18.88 14.17
C GLU A 408 33.12 -18.95 15.36
N LEU A 409 31.96 -18.28 15.26
CA LEU A 409 30.92 -18.27 16.30
C LEU A 409 29.82 -19.29 16.02
N SER A 410 29.21 -19.81 17.08
CA SER A 410 28.03 -20.66 16.98
C SER A 410 26.78 -19.86 16.59
N PHE A 411 25.85 -20.53 15.91
CA PHE A 411 24.53 -19.98 15.57
C PHE A 411 23.75 -19.57 16.83
N CYS A 412 22.99 -18.49 16.75
CA CYS A 412 22.09 -18.09 17.84
C CYS A 412 21.00 -19.14 18.05
N ASN A 413 20.78 -19.55 19.29
CA ASN A 413 19.61 -20.35 19.64
C ASN A 413 18.35 -19.45 19.80
N VAL A 414 17.17 -20.08 19.86
CA VAL A 414 15.88 -19.37 19.99
C VAL A 414 15.85 -18.48 21.23
N GLN A 415 16.47 -18.90 22.33
CA GLN A 415 16.53 -18.10 23.55
C GLN A 415 17.37 -16.83 23.37
N GLU A 416 18.58 -16.96 22.81
CA GLU A 416 19.48 -15.83 22.50
C GLU A 416 18.82 -14.87 21.51
N TYR A 417 18.09 -15.40 20.53
CA TYR A 417 17.33 -14.57 19.60
C TYR A 417 16.27 -13.72 20.31
N PHE A 418 15.40 -14.32 21.11
CA PHE A 418 14.31 -13.59 21.78
C PHE A 418 14.78 -12.71 22.93
N HIS A 419 15.86 -13.09 23.64
CA HIS A 419 16.35 -12.37 24.81
C HIS A 419 17.37 -11.28 24.44
N CYS A 420 18.18 -11.47 23.40
CA CYS A 420 19.23 -10.54 23.04
C CYS A 420 19.05 -9.98 21.62
N ALA A 421 19.08 -10.83 20.57
CA ALA A 421 19.13 -10.34 19.19
C ALA A 421 17.91 -9.45 18.84
N GLN A 422 16.70 -9.84 19.24
CA GLN A 422 15.49 -9.06 19.01
C GLN A 422 15.52 -7.69 19.71
N GLU A 423 16.17 -7.59 20.87
CA GLU A 423 16.31 -6.32 21.60
C GLU A 423 17.33 -5.41 20.91
N VAL A 424 18.44 -5.96 20.40
CA VAL A 424 19.42 -5.24 19.59
C VAL A 424 18.78 -4.69 18.32
N LEU A 425 17.97 -5.51 17.62
CA LEU A 425 17.23 -5.09 16.43
C LEU A 425 16.24 -3.96 16.75
N LYS A 426 15.44 -4.10 17.81
CA LYS A 426 14.47 -3.08 18.25
C LYS A 426 15.13 -1.76 18.64
N TRP A 427 16.17 -1.83 19.47
CA TRP A 427 16.98 -0.65 19.82
C TRP A 427 17.46 0.08 18.57
N GLY A 428 17.81 -0.69 17.54
CA GLY A 428 18.22 -0.14 16.28
C GLY A 428 17.16 0.57 15.45
N TYR A 429 15.97 -0.01 15.39
CA TYR A 429 14.84 0.61 14.71
C TYR A 429 14.37 1.89 15.40
N ASP A 430 14.29 1.87 16.74
CA ASP A 430 13.77 3.00 17.53
C ASP A 430 14.80 4.13 17.67
N GLY A 431 16.08 3.78 17.79
CA GLY A 431 17.16 4.70 18.10
C GLY A 431 17.75 5.43 16.90
N GLY A 432 17.44 5.02 15.66
CA GLY A 432 17.96 5.61 14.43
C GLY A 432 19.49 5.63 14.43
N PHE A 433 20.11 4.61 13.84
CA PHE A 433 21.56 4.43 13.88
C PHE A 433 22.36 5.45 13.06
N SER A 434 22.47 6.67 13.58
CA SER A 434 23.51 7.63 13.20
C SER A 434 24.94 7.13 13.50
N ASN A 435 25.07 6.00 14.21
CA ASN A 435 26.36 5.40 14.56
C ASN A 435 26.95 4.50 13.46
N PHE A 436 26.14 3.95 12.56
CA PHE A 436 26.66 3.15 11.44
C PHE A 436 27.01 4.06 10.28
N LYS A 437 28.30 4.12 9.94
CA LYS A 437 28.83 4.92 8.83
C LYS A 437 28.65 4.19 7.50
N CYS A 438 27.40 3.86 7.15
CA CYS A 438 27.08 3.33 5.82
C CYS A 438 26.73 4.51 4.90
N GLN A 439 27.57 4.78 3.90
CA GLN A 439 27.28 5.76 2.86
C GLN A 439 26.26 5.19 1.87
N ALA A 440 25.51 6.04 1.18
CA ALA A 440 24.65 5.61 0.07
C ALA A 440 25.48 5.30 -1.20
N PRO A 441 25.04 4.35 -2.05
CA PRO A 441 25.66 4.10 -3.34
C PRO A 441 25.47 5.31 -4.28
N CYS A 442 26.39 5.49 -5.24
CA CYS A 442 26.26 6.57 -6.21
C CYS A 442 25.09 6.38 -7.14
N ASP A 443 24.89 5.17 -7.66
CA ASP A 443 23.80 4.83 -8.55
C ASP A 443 22.76 3.98 -7.81
N GLU A 444 21.57 4.56 -7.64
CA GLU A 444 20.46 3.95 -6.93
C GLU A 444 19.20 3.97 -7.81
N ILE A 445 18.46 2.86 -7.82
CA ILE A 445 17.19 2.74 -8.51
C ILE A 445 16.10 2.56 -7.48
N ASP A 446 15.26 3.59 -7.35
CA ASP A 446 14.13 3.60 -6.44
C ASP A 446 12.81 3.34 -7.19
N TYR A 447 11.90 2.64 -6.52
CA TYR A 447 10.57 2.31 -7.01
C TYR A 447 9.52 3.02 -6.17
N THR A 448 9.19 4.23 -6.58
CA THR A 448 8.12 5.01 -5.95
C THR A 448 6.74 4.43 -6.30
N ALA A 449 6.08 3.81 -5.31
CA ALA A 449 4.78 3.16 -5.47
C ALA A 449 3.62 3.99 -4.89
N TRP A 450 2.45 3.94 -5.54
CA TRP A 450 1.20 4.49 -5.01
C TRP A 450 0.13 3.41 -4.90
N GLN A 451 -0.88 3.64 -4.07
CA GLN A 451 -1.90 2.63 -3.74
C GLN A 451 -3.27 3.11 -4.21
N ASP A 452 -3.95 2.27 -4.99
CA ASP A 452 -5.38 2.39 -5.27
C ASP A 452 -6.10 1.12 -4.79
N MET A 453 -7.24 1.29 -4.12
CA MET A 453 -7.89 0.22 -3.35
C MET A 453 -9.38 0.13 -3.63
N ASN A 454 -9.84 -1.06 -4.00
CA ASN A 454 -11.24 -1.40 -4.21
C ASN A 454 -11.66 -2.58 -3.32
N GLU A 455 -12.93 -2.65 -2.91
CA GLU A 455 -13.45 -3.79 -2.16
C GLU A 455 -13.48 -5.06 -3.03
N LEU A 456 -12.97 -6.16 -2.49
CA LEU A 456 -12.98 -7.44 -3.20
C LEU A 456 -14.38 -8.08 -3.12
N PRO A 457 -15.02 -8.43 -4.26
CA PRO A 457 -16.38 -8.96 -4.24
C PRO A 457 -16.48 -10.33 -3.54
N SER A 458 -17.29 -10.39 -2.47
CA SER A 458 -17.46 -11.59 -1.65
C SER A 458 -17.99 -12.84 -2.37
N ASN A 459 -18.69 -12.67 -3.50
CA ASN A 459 -19.31 -13.76 -4.27
C ASN A 459 -18.35 -14.49 -5.23
N ILE A 460 -17.12 -14.01 -5.39
CA ILE A 460 -16.13 -14.57 -6.33
C ILE A 460 -15.30 -15.69 -5.66
N PHE A 461 -15.13 -15.64 -4.35
CA PHE A 461 -14.21 -16.51 -3.60
C PHE A 461 -14.44 -18.02 -3.78
N PRO A 462 -15.67 -18.57 -3.65
CA PRO A 462 -15.87 -20.02 -3.75
C PRO A 462 -15.43 -20.60 -5.10
N ARG A 463 -15.73 -19.88 -6.20
CA ARG A 463 -15.44 -20.35 -7.56
C ARG A 463 -13.97 -20.29 -7.95
N ILE A 464 -13.20 -19.35 -7.38
CA ILE A 464 -11.76 -19.22 -7.65
C ILE A 464 -10.97 -20.28 -6.87
N ILE A 465 -11.45 -20.67 -5.69
CA ILE A 465 -10.79 -21.64 -4.83
C ILE A 465 -11.01 -23.07 -5.34
N ASP A 466 -12.24 -23.41 -5.77
CA ASP A 466 -12.55 -24.75 -6.28
C ASP A 466 -11.80 -25.11 -7.59
N SER A 467 -11.32 -24.13 -8.37
CA SER A 467 -10.66 -24.38 -9.66
C SER A 467 -9.14 -24.58 -9.59
N ASN A 468 -8.52 -24.33 -8.43
CA ASN A 468 -7.05 -24.34 -8.29
C ASN A 468 -6.52 -25.60 -7.58
N ASP A 469 -7.39 -26.44 -7.02
CA ASP A 469 -6.98 -27.65 -6.30
C ASP A 469 -6.58 -28.81 -7.24
N ASP A 470 -6.78 -28.69 -8.57
CA ASP A 470 -6.53 -29.78 -9.53
C ASP A 470 -5.15 -29.72 -10.24
N ASP A 471 -4.37 -28.64 -10.09
CA ASP A 471 -3.24 -28.37 -11.02
C ASP A 471 -1.81 -28.33 -10.42
N ASP A 472 -1.58 -28.30 -9.10
CA ASP A 472 -0.22 -28.19 -8.52
C ASP A 472 0.03 -29.17 -7.35
N ASP A 473 0.06 -30.46 -7.67
CA ASP A 473 0.58 -31.56 -6.82
C ASP A 473 2.13 -31.63 -6.82
N SER A 474 2.84 -30.52 -6.80
CA SER A 474 4.31 -30.57 -6.66
C SER A 474 4.70 -30.89 -5.22
N GLU A 475 5.15 -32.13 -5.01
CA GLU A 475 5.62 -32.75 -3.76
C GLU A 475 6.93 -32.17 -3.18
N ASP A 476 7.39 -30.99 -3.61
CA ASP A 476 8.79 -30.57 -3.38
C ASP A 476 9.06 -29.67 -2.16
N ASP A 477 8.04 -29.18 -1.43
CA ASP A 477 8.27 -28.23 -0.32
C ASP A 477 8.64 -28.88 1.04
N LEU A 478 8.95 -30.19 1.06
CA LEU A 478 9.46 -30.88 2.27
C LEU A 478 10.90 -31.39 2.16
N ASN A 479 11.58 -31.25 1.02
CA ASN A 479 12.85 -31.97 0.79
C ASN A 479 14.00 -31.14 0.22
N ASP A 480 14.12 -29.85 0.59
CA ASP A 480 15.29 -29.05 0.18
C ASP A 480 16.07 -28.53 1.40
N GLY A 481 17.01 -29.38 1.85
CA GLY A 481 18.19 -29.04 2.66
C GLY A 481 18.18 -29.54 4.11
N ASP A 482 18.91 -30.63 4.34
CA ASP A 482 19.35 -31.22 5.62
C ASP A 482 18.41 -32.22 6.33
N ASP A 483 18.10 -33.31 5.63
CA ASP A 483 17.72 -34.61 6.21
C ASP A 483 18.98 -35.44 6.57
N ASP A 484 19.84 -34.88 7.43
CA ASP A 484 20.90 -35.62 8.15
C ASP A 484 20.77 -35.36 9.66
N LEU A 485 19.55 -35.44 10.17
CA LEU A 485 19.30 -35.63 11.59
C LEU A 485 18.38 -36.83 11.75
N ASP A 486 19.01 -38.00 11.89
CA ASP A 486 18.52 -39.17 12.63
C ASP A 486 18.00 -38.70 14.00
N LEU A 487 16.77 -38.22 14.02
CA LEU A 487 15.91 -38.23 15.18
C LEU A 487 14.96 -39.37 14.89
N ASP A 488 15.20 -40.51 15.52
CA ASP A 488 14.29 -41.65 15.58
C ASP A 488 12.85 -41.13 15.75
N GLN A 489 12.14 -40.99 14.63
CA GLN A 489 10.72 -40.73 14.63
C GLN A 489 10.08 -42.04 15.05
N GLU A 490 10.00 -42.28 16.35
CA GLU A 490 8.97 -43.15 16.88
C GLU A 490 7.63 -42.46 16.59
N HIS A 491 7.15 -42.63 15.36
CA HIS A 491 5.75 -42.46 15.04
C HIS A 491 5.01 -43.40 15.99
N PHE A 492 4.33 -42.82 16.99
CA PHE A 492 3.31 -43.54 17.74
C PHE A 492 2.23 -43.98 16.75
N LYS A 493 2.41 -45.18 16.19
CA LYS A 493 1.41 -45.87 15.39
C LYS A 493 0.34 -46.31 16.37
N CYS A 494 -0.79 -45.61 16.39
CA CYS A 494 -2.03 -46.17 16.91
C CYS A 494 -2.27 -47.53 16.22
N GLU A 495 -2.85 -48.48 16.94
CA GLU A 495 -3.08 -49.86 16.46
C GLU A 495 -3.81 -49.90 15.09
N ASP A 496 -4.61 -48.88 14.79
CA ASP A 496 -5.35 -48.71 13.53
C ASP A 496 -4.53 -48.17 12.34
N ASN A 497 -3.34 -47.60 12.56
CA ASN A 497 -2.49 -46.99 11.51
C ASN A 497 -1.33 -47.89 11.05
N GLN A 498 -1.30 -49.15 11.46
CA GLN A 498 -0.22 -50.09 11.09
C GLN A 498 -0.22 -50.50 9.60
N LEU A 499 -1.27 -50.15 8.84
CA LEU A 499 -1.47 -50.56 7.44
C LEU A 499 -1.19 -49.46 6.40
N LEU A 500 -0.84 -48.25 6.83
CA LEU A 500 -0.60 -47.11 5.93
C LEU A 500 0.91 -46.80 5.87
N GLU A 501 1.42 -46.63 4.66
CA GLU A 501 2.79 -46.14 4.44
C GLU A 501 2.94 -44.69 4.95
N ASP A 502 4.12 -44.29 5.43
CA ASP A 502 4.32 -42.95 6.01
C ASP A 502 3.99 -41.82 5.02
N ILE A 503 4.18 -42.07 3.72
CA ILE A 503 3.76 -41.18 2.63
C ILE A 503 2.23 -40.99 2.61
N GLN A 504 1.47 -42.07 2.81
CA GLN A 504 0.01 -42.03 2.86
C GLN A 504 -0.47 -41.28 4.12
N VAL A 505 0.19 -41.49 5.26
CA VAL A 505 -0.11 -40.77 6.51
C VAL A 505 0.10 -39.27 6.35
N ASN A 506 1.20 -38.85 5.72
CA ASN A 506 1.46 -37.44 5.45
C ASN A 506 0.45 -36.82 4.48
N ARG A 507 0.04 -37.57 3.45
CA ARG A 507 -1.03 -37.15 2.53
C ARG A 507 -2.37 -36.97 3.25
N ILE A 508 -2.76 -37.91 4.11
CA ILE A 508 -4.00 -37.84 4.90
C ILE A 508 -3.96 -36.66 5.86
N LYS A 509 -2.83 -36.41 6.53
CA LYS A 509 -2.66 -35.23 7.41
C LYS A 509 -2.80 -33.93 6.63
N ARG A 510 -2.19 -33.83 5.45
CA ARG A 510 -2.31 -32.64 4.57
C ARG A 510 -3.75 -32.41 4.13
N GLN A 511 -4.46 -33.47 3.73
CA GLN A 511 -5.88 -33.40 3.36
C GLN A 511 -6.77 -33.02 4.54
N ALA A 512 -6.53 -33.59 5.72
CA ALA A 512 -7.25 -33.26 6.94
C ALA A 512 -7.03 -31.80 7.36
N HIS A 513 -5.80 -31.30 7.25
CA HIS A 513 -5.46 -29.91 7.52
C HIS A 513 -6.15 -28.95 6.53
N SER A 514 -6.15 -29.28 5.24
CA SER A 514 -6.88 -28.53 4.21
C SER A 514 -8.39 -28.51 4.48
N ALA A 515 -8.96 -29.66 4.87
CA ALA A 515 -10.37 -29.76 5.24
C ALA A 515 -10.72 -28.91 6.47
N TYR A 516 -9.85 -28.91 7.49
CA TYR A 516 -10.02 -28.07 8.68
C TYR A 516 -9.94 -26.58 8.34
N GLU A 517 -9.01 -26.19 7.47
CA GLU A 517 -8.89 -24.82 6.98
C GLU A 517 -10.15 -24.39 6.20
N LYS A 518 -10.66 -25.25 5.32
CA LYS A 518 -11.94 -25.03 4.62
C LYS A 518 -13.09 -24.85 5.62
N GLN A 519 -13.19 -25.73 6.62
CA GLN A 519 -14.22 -25.66 7.64
C GLN A 519 -14.14 -24.35 8.46
N ALA A 520 -12.95 -23.93 8.87
CA ALA A 520 -12.76 -22.68 9.60
C ALA A 520 -13.19 -21.45 8.75
N ARG A 521 -12.84 -21.43 7.46
CA ARG A 521 -13.29 -20.38 6.52
C ARG A 521 -14.81 -20.36 6.37
N PHE A 522 -15.46 -21.52 6.24
CA PHE A 522 -16.92 -21.61 6.17
C PHE A 522 -17.59 -21.12 7.46
N GLN A 523 -17.03 -21.45 8.63
CA GLN A 523 -17.55 -20.99 9.91
C GLN A 523 -17.48 -19.46 10.05
N GLU A 524 -16.39 -18.84 9.61
CA GLU A 524 -16.24 -17.38 9.61
C GLU A 524 -17.29 -16.71 8.69
N ASP A 525 -17.52 -17.25 7.49
CA ASP A 525 -18.54 -16.72 6.57
C ASP A 525 -19.96 -16.85 7.14
N ILE A 526 -20.29 -18.01 7.73
CA ILE A 526 -21.57 -18.22 8.41
C ILE A 526 -21.75 -17.20 9.54
N LEU A 527 -20.71 -16.95 10.35
CA LEU A 527 -20.74 -15.96 11.43
C LEU A 527 -21.01 -14.55 10.90
N ILE A 528 -20.29 -14.14 9.84
CA ILE A 528 -20.47 -12.81 9.22
C ILE A 528 -21.88 -12.66 8.65
N ARG A 529 -22.38 -13.66 7.93
CA ARG A 529 -23.74 -13.65 7.37
C ARG A 529 -24.81 -13.57 8.45
N THR A 530 -24.63 -14.33 9.53
CA THR A 530 -25.55 -14.31 10.68
C THR A 530 -25.54 -12.96 11.38
N LYS A 531 -24.36 -12.36 11.58
CA LYS A 531 -24.22 -11.01 12.15
C LYS A 531 -24.93 -9.95 11.29
N ARG A 532 -24.81 -10.02 9.96
CA ARG A 532 -25.54 -9.12 9.03
C ARG A 532 -27.06 -9.29 9.13
N LEU A 533 -27.54 -10.54 9.21
CA LEU A 533 -28.97 -10.84 9.37
C LEU A 533 -29.51 -10.30 10.70
N ILE A 534 -28.80 -10.52 11.80
CA ILE A 534 -29.16 -9.97 13.12
C ILE A 534 -29.22 -8.44 13.07
N ASN A 535 -28.24 -7.80 12.42
CA ASN A 535 -28.23 -6.34 12.36
C ASN A 535 -29.40 -5.79 11.52
N ARG A 536 -29.73 -6.44 10.41
CA ARG A 536 -30.95 -6.12 9.63
C ARG A 536 -32.21 -6.32 10.48
N MET A 537 -32.32 -7.42 11.19
CA MET A 537 -33.47 -7.69 12.07
C MET A 537 -33.63 -6.60 13.15
N LYS A 538 -32.52 -6.17 13.77
CA LYS A 538 -32.52 -5.05 14.74
C LYS A 538 -32.99 -3.74 14.11
N GLN A 539 -32.47 -3.40 12.92
CA GLN A 539 -32.89 -2.19 12.19
C GLN A 539 -34.38 -2.24 11.85
N THR A 540 -34.88 -3.37 11.35
CA THR A 540 -36.31 -3.55 11.03
C THR A 540 -37.17 -3.46 12.29
N SER A 541 -36.75 -4.08 13.39
CA SER A 541 -37.45 -4.01 14.68
C SER A 541 -37.54 -2.57 15.20
N ASN A 542 -36.43 -1.83 15.18
CA ASN A 542 -36.41 -0.42 15.59
C ASN A 542 -37.32 0.43 14.69
N LYS A 543 -37.31 0.20 13.38
CA LYS A 543 -38.21 0.88 12.45
C LYS A 543 -39.68 0.56 12.72
N LEU A 544 -40.01 -0.68 13.06
CA LEU A 544 -41.37 -1.08 13.45
C LEU A 544 -41.83 -0.39 14.74
N LEU A 545 -40.93 -0.27 15.72
CA LEU A 545 -41.17 0.48 16.96
C LEU A 545 -41.39 1.98 16.70
N GLU A 546 -40.56 2.60 15.85
CA GLU A 546 -40.72 4.00 15.43
C GLU A 546 -42.04 4.25 14.71
N MET A 547 -42.45 3.32 13.83
CA MET A 547 -43.74 3.36 13.14
C MET A 547 -44.93 3.05 14.06
N LYS A 548 -44.69 2.82 15.37
CA LYS A 548 -45.68 2.39 16.37
C LYS A 548 -46.50 1.18 15.92
N TRP A 549 -45.91 0.30 15.10
CA TRP A 549 -46.59 -0.85 14.54
C TRP A 549 -46.65 -1.97 15.60
N GLY A 550 -47.80 -2.12 16.24
CA GLY A 550 -48.01 -3.06 17.35
C GLY A 550 -49.25 -2.69 18.18
N TRP A 551 -49.66 -3.59 19.07
CA TRP A 551 -50.76 -3.36 19.99
C TRP A 551 -50.24 -2.60 21.23
N HIS A 552 -50.76 -1.40 21.46
CA HIS A 552 -50.45 -0.58 22.64
C HIS A 552 -51.64 -0.63 23.62
N ASN A 553 -51.42 -0.34 24.91
CA ASN A 553 -52.50 -0.36 25.92
C ASN A 553 -53.69 0.54 25.53
N ASP A 554 -53.41 1.65 24.86
CA ASP A 554 -54.39 2.63 24.38
C ASP A 554 -55.32 2.06 23.29
N ALA A 555 -54.87 1.02 22.58
CA ALA A 555 -55.65 0.36 21.54
C ALA A 555 -56.79 -0.50 22.13
N PHE A 556 -56.68 -0.95 23.37
CA PHE A 556 -57.67 -1.83 24.01
C PHE A 556 -58.76 -1.06 24.78
N ILE A 557 -58.46 0.16 25.27
CA ILE A 557 -59.38 0.94 26.12
C ILE A 557 -60.61 1.46 25.35
N SER A 558 -60.54 1.55 24.02
CA SER A 558 -61.61 2.14 23.19
C SER A 558 -62.42 1.15 22.35
N VAL A 559 -62.09 -0.15 22.37
CA VAL A 559 -62.77 -1.16 21.55
C VAL A 559 -64.12 -1.55 22.12
N TYR A 560 -64.22 -1.71 23.45
CA TYR A 560 -65.50 -2.01 24.12
C TYR A 560 -66.51 -0.89 23.90
N GLN A 561 -66.13 0.37 24.09
CA GLN A 561 -67.02 1.52 23.88
C GLN A 561 -67.47 1.66 22.41
N ARG A 562 -66.57 1.41 21.44
CA ARG A 562 -66.91 1.44 20.00
C ARG A 562 -67.80 0.29 19.56
N LEU A 563 -67.61 -0.90 20.14
CA LEU A 563 -68.46 -2.04 19.87
C LEU A 563 -69.84 -1.82 20.50
N TYR A 564 -69.88 -1.43 21.79
CA TYR A 564 -71.12 -1.17 22.54
C TYR A 564 -72.00 -0.11 21.88
N SER A 565 -71.43 1.01 21.41
CA SER A 565 -72.21 2.06 20.73
C SER A 565 -72.81 1.63 19.39
N ASN A 566 -72.23 0.62 18.75
CA ASN A 566 -72.59 0.20 17.40
C ASN A 566 -73.26 -1.19 17.35
N VAL A 567 -73.49 -1.86 18.49
CA VAL A 567 -74.14 -3.19 18.55
C VAL A 567 -75.48 -3.18 17.82
N HIS A 568 -76.30 -2.14 18.01
CA HIS A 568 -77.59 -2.01 17.31
C HIS A 568 -77.45 -1.90 15.78
N CYS A 569 -76.37 -1.30 15.28
CA CYS A 569 -76.08 -1.23 13.85
C CYS A 569 -75.72 -2.62 13.29
N TYR A 570 -74.91 -3.39 14.02
CA TYR A 570 -74.53 -4.74 13.62
C TYR A 570 -75.70 -5.74 13.71
N ALA A 571 -76.55 -5.63 14.73
CA ALA A 571 -77.73 -6.48 14.89
C ALA A 571 -78.74 -6.31 13.74
N ASN A 572 -78.87 -5.11 13.19
CA ASN A 572 -79.79 -4.82 12.08
C ASN A 572 -79.13 -4.90 10.69
N MET A 573 -77.88 -5.38 10.59
CA MET A 573 -77.12 -5.40 9.34
C MET A 573 -77.76 -6.29 8.27
N SER A 574 -78.24 -7.47 8.67
CA SER A 574 -78.92 -8.44 7.79
C SER A 574 -80.25 -7.92 7.24
N VAL A 575 -80.97 -7.14 8.05
CA VAL A 575 -82.25 -6.50 7.68
C VAL A 575 -82.00 -5.32 6.74
N SER A 576 -81.04 -4.45 7.07
CA SER A 576 -80.72 -3.25 6.30
C SER A 576 -80.17 -3.57 4.90
N HIS A 577 -79.41 -4.66 4.76
CA HIS A 577 -78.83 -5.11 3.49
C HIS A 577 -79.51 -6.38 2.97
N SER A 578 -80.79 -6.56 3.26
CA SER A 578 -81.55 -7.78 2.90
C SER A 578 -81.41 -8.18 1.42
N ASP A 579 -81.33 -7.23 0.49
CA ASP A 579 -81.09 -7.50 -0.94
C ASP A 579 -79.74 -8.18 -1.21
N VAL A 580 -78.68 -7.77 -0.51
CA VAL A 580 -77.34 -8.34 -0.64
C VAL A 580 -77.29 -9.73 0.00
N PHE A 581 -77.90 -9.89 1.17
CA PHE A 581 -78.00 -11.18 1.86
C PHE A 581 -78.85 -12.18 1.07
N ASN A 582 -79.93 -11.73 0.41
CA ASN A 582 -80.75 -12.56 -0.48
C ASN A 582 -80.00 -12.97 -1.75
N ALA A 583 -79.16 -12.08 -2.31
CA ALA A 583 -78.34 -12.41 -3.47
C ALA A 583 -77.23 -13.44 -3.16
N ILE A 584 -76.73 -13.47 -1.92
CA ILE A 584 -75.74 -14.44 -1.45
C ILE A 584 -76.39 -15.77 -1.06
N SER A 585 -77.57 -15.75 -0.42
CA SER A 585 -78.27 -16.97 0.02
C SER A 585 -78.86 -17.79 -1.13
N ASN A 586 -79.21 -17.13 -2.25
CA ASN A 586 -79.77 -17.78 -3.42
C ASN A 586 -79.04 -17.29 -4.69
N PRO A 587 -77.78 -17.70 -4.90
CA PRO A 587 -77.00 -17.25 -6.04
C PRO A 587 -77.66 -17.78 -7.32
N GLN A 588 -78.00 -16.87 -8.25
CA GLN A 588 -78.43 -17.30 -9.58
C GLN A 588 -77.35 -18.19 -10.19
N THR A 589 -77.72 -19.38 -10.67
CA THR A 589 -76.80 -20.31 -11.33
C THR A 589 -76.31 -19.69 -12.65
N GLN A 590 -75.24 -18.91 -12.55
CA GLN A 590 -74.61 -18.30 -13.71
C GLN A 590 -73.98 -19.40 -14.56
N GLY A 591 -74.44 -19.53 -15.81
CA GLY A 591 -73.89 -20.48 -16.77
C GLY A 591 -72.38 -20.31 -16.94
N GLU A 592 -71.70 -21.38 -17.31
CA GLU A 592 -70.24 -21.41 -17.45
C GLU A 592 -69.72 -20.32 -18.40
N GLU A 593 -70.50 -20.00 -19.43
CA GLU A 593 -70.24 -18.91 -20.38
C GLU A 593 -70.18 -17.54 -19.72
N TYR A 594 -71.08 -17.25 -18.79
CA TYR A 594 -71.09 -15.97 -18.08
C TYR A 594 -69.86 -15.83 -17.16
N ARG A 595 -69.46 -16.93 -16.50
CA ARG A 595 -68.24 -16.95 -15.67
C ARG A 595 -66.97 -16.77 -16.51
N ALA A 596 -66.92 -17.36 -17.70
CA ALA A 596 -65.83 -17.16 -18.65
C ALA A 596 -65.73 -15.70 -19.12
N GLN A 597 -66.86 -15.05 -19.37
CA GLN A 597 -66.91 -13.64 -19.74
C GLN A 597 -66.43 -12.71 -18.61
N GLN A 598 -66.83 -12.94 -17.36
CA GLN A 598 -66.33 -12.17 -16.22
C GLN A 598 -64.82 -12.32 -16.04
N LEU A 599 -64.30 -13.54 -16.16
CA LEU A 599 -62.86 -13.78 -16.05
C LEU A 599 -62.11 -13.08 -17.19
N HIS A 600 -62.63 -13.10 -18.42
CA HIS A 600 -62.07 -12.35 -19.55
C HIS A 600 -62.06 -10.84 -19.28
N GLN A 601 -63.15 -10.29 -18.74
CA GLN A 601 -63.25 -8.86 -18.39
C GLN A 601 -62.21 -8.44 -17.34
N LEU A 602 -61.95 -9.29 -16.34
CA LEU A 602 -61.00 -9.02 -15.26
C LEU A 602 -59.54 -9.12 -15.72
N LEU A 603 -59.26 -9.96 -16.70
CA LEU A 603 -57.92 -10.14 -17.25
C LEU A 603 -57.56 -9.07 -18.29
N ASP A 604 -58.50 -8.73 -19.17
CA ASP A 604 -58.27 -7.83 -20.29
C ASP A 604 -59.53 -7.00 -20.61
N LYS A 605 -59.69 -5.92 -19.84
CA LYS A 605 -60.83 -5.01 -19.95
C LYS A 605 -60.92 -4.31 -21.31
N ALA A 606 -59.80 -4.12 -22.01
CA ALA A 606 -59.77 -3.47 -23.31
C ALA A 606 -60.29 -4.40 -24.41
N ASN A 607 -59.83 -5.66 -24.41
CA ASN A 607 -60.25 -6.69 -25.37
C ASN A 607 -61.70 -7.13 -25.14
N TYR A 608 -62.13 -7.26 -23.89
CA TYR A 608 -63.52 -7.56 -23.54
C TYR A 608 -64.52 -6.55 -24.10
N LYS A 609 -64.19 -5.24 -24.11
CA LYS A 609 -65.07 -4.20 -24.67
C LYS A 609 -65.33 -4.38 -26.16
N VAL A 610 -64.39 -4.95 -26.90
CA VAL A 610 -64.50 -5.18 -28.34
C VAL A 610 -65.16 -6.53 -28.63
N PHE A 611 -64.81 -7.57 -27.85
CA PHE A 611 -65.31 -8.93 -28.04
C PHE A 611 -65.80 -9.54 -26.71
N PRO A 612 -67.01 -9.20 -26.25
CA PRO A 612 -67.51 -9.62 -24.94
C PRO A 612 -67.79 -11.13 -24.85
N VAL A 613 -68.27 -11.76 -25.92
CA VAL A 613 -68.69 -13.19 -25.95
C VAL A 613 -67.63 -14.09 -26.61
N ARG A 614 -66.34 -13.73 -26.49
CA ARG A 614 -65.25 -14.43 -27.18
C ARG A 614 -65.01 -15.85 -26.67
N TYR A 615 -65.23 -16.09 -25.38
CA TYR A 615 -64.93 -17.36 -24.72
C TYR A 615 -66.19 -17.93 -24.08
N LYS A 616 -66.45 -19.22 -24.31
CA LYS A 616 -67.64 -19.91 -23.81
C LYS A 616 -67.38 -20.72 -22.56
N THR A 617 -66.13 -21.12 -22.31
CA THR A 617 -65.74 -21.86 -21.10
C THR A 617 -64.56 -21.20 -20.40
N ILE A 618 -64.42 -21.43 -19.10
CA ILE A 618 -63.28 -20.93 -18.32
C ILE A 618 -61.97 -21.55 -18.84
N SER A 619 -62.03 -22.78 -19.34
CA SER A 619 -60.91 -23.49 -19.95
C SER A 619 -60.38 -22.78 -21.19
N ASP A 620 -61.25 -22.19 -22.01
CA ASP A 620 -60.82 -21.40 -23.18
C ASP A 620 -60.03 -20.16 -22.77
N VAL A 621 -60.47 -19.47 -21.71
CA VAL A 621 -59.77 -18.29 -21.16
C VAL A 621 -58.41 -18.71 -20.59
N LYS A 622 -58.35 -19.82 -19.86
CA LYS A 622 -57.11 -20.37 -19.31
C LYS A 622 -56.12 -20.80 -20.41
N ARG A 623 -56.60 -21.36 -21.51
CA ARG A 623 -55.76 -21.74 -22.65
C ARG A 623 -55.08 -20.54 -23.30
N VAL A 624 -55.71 -19.37 -23.31
CA VAL A 624 -55.15 -18.15 -23.93
C VAL A 624 -54.27 -17.36 -22.96
N TYR A 625 -54.70 -17.20 -21.71
CA TYR A 625 -54.03 -16.32 -20.74
C TYR A 625 -53.14 -17.08 -19.72
N GLY A 626 -53.13 -18.42 -19.77
CA GLY A 626 -52.28 -19.29 -18.95
C GLY A 626 -52.41 -19.03 -17.45
N ASP A 627 -51.28 -18.96 -16.75
CA ASP A 627 -51.18 -18.79 -15.31
C ASP A 627 -51.86 -17.52 -14.78
N LYS A 628 -51.96 -16.46 -15.60
CA LYS A 628 -52.66 -15.22 -15.22
C LYS A 628 -54.16 -15.45 -15.02
N ALA A 629 -54.77 -16.23 -15.91
CA ALA A 629 -56.17 -16.62 -15.77
C ALA A 629 -56.39 -17.56 -14.60
N GLU A 630 -55.45 -18.46 -14.33
CA GLU A 630 -55.56 -19.36 -13.18
C GLU A 630 -55.49 -18.62 -11.84
N ASN A 631 -54.54 -17.69 -11.71
CA ASN A 631 -54.42 -16.86 -10.51
C ASN A 631 -55.67 -15.99 -10.29
N LYS A 632 -56.20 -15.36 -11.34
CA LYS A 632 -57.42 -14.53 -11.23
C LYS A 632 -58.67 -15.36 -10.95
N ALA A 633 -58.81 -16.54 -11.55
CA ALA A 633 -59.90 -17.46 -11.22
C ALA A 633 -59.83 -17.91 -9.74
N ARG A 634 -58.62 -18.18 -9.22
CA ARG A 634 -58.41 -18.53 -7.81
C ARG A 634 -58.75 -17.37 -6.87
N GLU A 635 -58.45 -16.13 -7.26
CA GLU A 635 -58.88 -14.93 -6.51
C GLU A 635 -60.40 -14.77 -6.49
N MET A 636 -61.10 -15.00 -7.61
CA MET A 636 -62.56 -14.94 -7.64
C MET A 636 -63.21 -15.94 -6.66
N VAL A 637 -62.71 -17.19 -6.65
CA VAL A 637 -63.18 -18.23 -5.70
C VAL A 637 -62.89 -17.84 -4.25
N LYS A 638 -61.74 -17.21 -3.97
CA LYS A 638 -61.44 -16.70 -2.63
C LYS A 638 -62.39 -15.60 -2.20
N VAL A 639 -62.76 -14.69 -3.11
CA VAL A 639 -63.74 -13.63 -2.82
C VAL A 639 -65.11 -14.24 -2.56
N GLU A 640 -65.52 -15.26 -3.32
CA GLU A 640 -66.76 -16.01 -3.09
C GLU A 640 -66.78 -16.71 -1.71
N ASP A 641 -65.67 -17.33 -1.30
CA ASP A 641 -65.50 -17.92 0.04
C ASP A 641 -65.55 -16.84 1.15
N ILE A 642 -64.89 -15.70 0.95
CA ILE A 642 -64.93 -14.58 1.89
C ILE A 642 -66.36 -14.05 2.05
N LEU A 643 -67.09 -13.87 0.94
CA LEU A 643 -68.48 -13.40 0.96
C LEU A 643 -69.41 -14.41 1.64
N SER A 644 -69.20 -15.71 1.40
CA SER A 644 -69.95 -16.78 2.07
C SER A 644 -69.69 -16.82 3.58
N ARG A 645 -68.43 -16.64 4.00
CA ARG A 645 -68.07 -16.55 5.42
C ARG A 645 -68.61 -15.29 6.10
N LEU A 646 -68.56 -14.15 5.41
CA LEU A 646 -69.18 -12.90 5.88
C LEU A 646 -70.69 -13.07 6.04
N PHE A 647 -71.35 -13.72 5.09
CA PHE A 647 -72.76 -14.05 5.21
C PHE A 647 -73.04 -14.89 6.47
N ASN A 648 -72.29 -15.97 6.70
CA ASN A 648 -72.45 -16.81 7.90
C ASN A 648 -72.16 -16.06 9.21
N LEU A 649 -71.30 -15.04 9.19
CA LEU A 649 -70.96 -14.25 10.37
C LEU A 649 -72.10 -13.29 10.79
N TYR A 650 -72.95 -12.90 9.84
CA TYR A 650 -74.00 -11.90 10.04
C TYR A 650 -75.42 -12.44 9.74
N SER A 651 -75.56 -13.72 9.39
CA SER A 651 -76.84 -14.40 9.23
C SER A 651 -77.55 -14.49 10.58
N ALA A 652 -78.85 -14.24 10.61
CA ALA A 652 -79.61 -14.15 11.86
C ALA A 652 -79.47 -15.38 12.78
N GLU A 653 -79.21 -16.57 12.23
CA GLU A 653 -79.05 -17.83 12.98
C GLU A 653 -77.79 -17.87 13.87
N THR A 654 -76.72 -17.14 13.55
CA THR A 654 -75.48 -17.13 14.35
C THR A 654 -75.48 -16.11 15.49
N THR A 655 -76.47 -15.21 15.52
CA THR A 655 -76.60 -14.17 16.55
C THR A 655 -77.73 -14.40 17.55
N THR A 656 -78.51 -15.49 17.42
CA THR A 656 -79.63 -15.83 18.33
C THR A 656 -79.35 -17.05 19.22
N THR A 657 -78.09 -17.29 19.59
CA THR A 657 -77.78 -18.15 20.74
C THR A 657 -77.44 -17.28 21.94
N ASP A 658 -78.48 -16.72 22.55
CA ASP A 658 -78.58 -16.56 24.00
C ASP A 658 -79.71 -17.47 24.48
#